data_AF-A0A6P0UA21-F1
#
_entry.id   AF-A0A6P0UA21-F1
#
_cell.length_a   1.000
_cell.length_b   1.000
_cell.length_c   1.000
_cell.angle_alpha   90.00
_cell.angle_beta   90.00
_cell.angle_gamma   90.00
#
_symmetry.space_group_name_H-M   'P 1'
#
loop_
_entity.id
_entity.type
_entity.pdbx_description
1 polymer ?
#
loop_
_entity_poly.entity_id
_entity_poly.type
_entity_poly.pdbx_seq_one_letter_code
_entity_poly.pdbx_strand_id
1 'polypeptide(L)'
;MTEEEQQKLINKLSAKKDSAFNLRYSENNRRWFIWKIIQHLLAENTPTAQIEAKTLQFIVDTTAYVNTNINGGYQTGTLKDQWRSFSKSRSRLQIIYGVIASHPELLQPQHASYLKFIVNRRDRMIKRMVFYVNPNKKRNIFAYPSNACQEDIPGSNPPKKYNIFRVNKAAENHWSHIIGLQKATPFFLTPTGKAKPVEAVEKLFTKQSAYCDRNLFPCDPTISCVHIDSLLEAKNPTTLLSKLVTEGEQHLVIDHPYSIFGNLKRGTILYTILDATANSGSDIEVEIQRVWFFMKDFIMKDESNRTKDEYFSLPKSEECHIIQGNTFEKAEIIAVNPVKQKIRFKSLANSYSKGAKIYKYIDVPTPYHLIMDTREDKALYEQLSVKSIDLQVGDHIYIRNHPLYASFYPNGVWGGEHSVVVQLSTRKFNSSLMGDQMYVAGHGLSNSLKGMMNSMIAHMNLVADIVQEMVKIHLANLKLNQLNSSSNVTVKSKTINSVAYKLLEYDMAFTFYDPIEGAFKTSTTGFVFAQEKIDSKEFFLFNYMSKDSSDDQNRFIEPFFFDGAVNNSTTRYKPENYCFKFYDTVTGKIKKWHLFSSSDGGLPINETFKFEDIQAISPFHRLDSNSDAYIIRPRVNFSNAYQNYLKIAGAI
;
A
#
# COMPACT_ATOMS: atom_id res chain seq x y z
N MET A 1 11.01 -37.47 3.43
CA MET A 1 11.54 -36.78 4.62
C MET A 1 10.39 -36.21 5.43
N THR A 2 10.23 -36.63 6.70
CA THR A 2 9.18 -36.15 7.61
C THR A 2 9.44 -34.69 8.04
N GLU A 3 8.44 -34.00 8.59
CA GLU A 3 8.63 -32.63 9.12
C GLU A 3 9.68 -32.58 10.24
N GLU A 4 9.72 -33.59 11.11
CA GLU A 4 10.72 -33.68 12.19
C GLU A 4 12.14 -33.81 11.63
N GLU A 5 12.34 -34.64 10.60
CA GLU A 5 13.62 -34.78 9.91
C GLU A 5 14.05 -33.47 9.26
N GLN A 6 13.11 -32.77 8.61
CA GLN A 6 13.38 -31.44 8.02
C GLN A 6 13.80 -30.44 9.10
N GLN A 7 13.10 -30.39 10.23
CA GLN A 7 13.42 -29.46 11.32
C GLN A 7 14.78 -29.75 11.96
N LYS A 8 15.13 -31.04 12.14
CA LYS A 8 16.47 -31.48 12.58
C LYS A 8 17.54 -31.03 11.60
N LEU A 9 17.31 -31.21 10.29
CA LEU A 9 18.25 -30.81 9.25
C LEU A 9 18.42 -29.28 9.18
N ILE A 10 17.33 -28.52 9.27
CA ILE A 10 17.34 -27.05 9.33
C ILE A 10 18.18 -26.57 10.52
N ASN A 11 17.96 -27.15 11.70
CA ASN A 11 18.73 -26.81 12.91
C ASN A 11 20.23 -27.12 12.71
N LYS A 12 20.55 -28.31 12.20
CA LYS A 12 21.92 -28.77 11.93
C LYS A 12 22.66 -27.83 10.97
N LEU A 13 22.05 -27.49 9.83
CA LEU A 13 22.70 -26.69 8.81
C LEU A 13 22.75 -25.19 9.14
N SER A 14 21.73 -24.65 9.82
CA SER A 14 21.70 -23.22 10.18
C SER A 14 22.70 -22.83 11.27
N ALA A 15 23.18 -23.80 12.05
CA ALA A 15 24.21 -23.65 13.07
C ALA A 15 25.63 -23.49 12.49
N LYS A 16 25.87 -23.83 11.22
CA LYS A 16 27.17 -23.71 10.53
C LYS A 16 27.50 -22.25 10.13
N LYS A 17 27.49 -21.33 11.10
CA LYS A 17 27.56 -19.88 10.89
C LYS A 17 28.83 -19.44 10.15
N ASP A 18 29.98 -20.02 10.48
CA ASP A 18 31.28 -19.46 10.09
C ASP A 18 31.90 -20.13 8.86
N SER A 19 31.40 -21.31 8.46
CA SER A 19 31.93 -22.06 7.30
C SER A 19 31.03 -22.05 6.07
N ALA A 20 29.72 -21.82 6.23
CA ALA A 20 28.76 -22.07 5.15
C ALA A 20 27.95 -20.83 4.73
N PHE A 21 27.76 -19.83 5.60
CA PHE A 21 26.98 -18.62 5.29
C PHE A 21 27.79 -17.34 5.51
N ASN A 22 27.38 -16.24 4.87
CA ASN A 22 27.91 -14.94 5.25
C ASN A 22 27.48 -14.58 6.69
N LEU A 23 28.43 -14.16 7.53
CA LEU A 23 28.21 -13.84 8.94
C LEU A 23 27.11 -12.79 9.20
N ARG A 24 26.83 -11.93 8.21
CA ARG A 24 25.78 -10.90 8.30
C ARG A 24 24.37 -11.44 8.04
N TYR A 25 24.23 -12.67 7.53
CA TYR A 25 22.93 -13.30 7.29
C TYR A 25 22.42 -13.94 8.59
N SER A 26 21.33 -13.40 9.15
CA SER A 26 20.82 -13.81 10.47
C SER A 26 20.41 -15.28 10.51
N GLU A 27 20.47 -15.90 11.69
CA GLU A 27 20.11 -17.31 11.86
C GLU A 27 18.69 -17.62 11.37
N ASN A 28 17.72 -16.77 11.70
CA ASN A 28 16.33 -16.94 11.24
C ASN A 28 16.23 -16.93 9.71
N ASN A 29 17.03 -16.11 9.03
CA ASN A 29 17.07 -16.10 7.57
C ASN A 29 17.81 -17.33 7.01
N ARG A 30 18.88 -17.81 7.67
CA ARG A 30 19.52 -19.09 7.31
C ARG A 30 18.55 -20.25 7.37
N ARG A 31 17.80 -20.36 8.47
CA ARG A 31 16.76 -21.39 8.66
C ARG A 31 15.71 -21.37 7.55
N TRP A 32 15.21 -20.18 7.21
CA TRP A 32 14.25 -20.02 6.11
C TRP A 32 14.85 -20.39 4.74
N PHE A 33 16.07 -19.95 4.45
CA PHE A 33 16.77 -20.32 3.21
C PHE A 33 16.89 -21.84 3.09
N ILE A 34 17.40 -22.50 4.13
CA ILE A 34 17.56 -23.97 4.17
C ILE A 34 16.21 -24.66 3.98
N TRP A 35 15.17 -24.21 4.67
CA TRP A 35 13.82 -24.75 4.52
C TRP A 35 13.34 -24.65 3.06
N LYS A 36 13.49 -23.48 2.41
CA LYS A 36 13.11 -23.30 1.01
C LYS A 36 13.86 -24.22 0.05
N ILE A 37 15.16 -24.39 0.24
CA ILE A 37 15.95 -25.33 -0.58
C ILE A 37 15.49 -26.77 -0.37
N ILE A 38 15.20 -27.19 0.87
CA ILE A 38 14.65 -28.52 1.15
C ILE A 38 13.30 -28.71 0.46
N GLN A 39 12.39 -27.72 0.52
CA GLN A 39 11.09 -27.80 -0.16
C GLN A 39 11.25 -27.94 -1.67
N HIS A 40 12.17 -27.18 -2.27
CA HIS A 40 12.46 -27.28 -3.70
C HIS A 40 12.99 -28.66 -4.08
N LEU A 41 14.00 -29.17 -3.36
CA LEU A 41 14.56 -30.51 -3.60
C LEU A 41 13.53 -31.63 -3.46
N LEU A 42 12.63 -31.51 -2.49
CA LEU A 42 11.51 -32.44 -2.30
C LEU A 42 10.53 -32.38 -3.47
N ALA A 43 10.19 -31.18 -3.96
CA ALA A 43 9.33 -31.01 -5.12
C ALA A 43 9.94 -31.57 -6.41
N GLU A 44 11.28 -31.60 -6.51
CA GLU A 44 12.02 -32.26 -7.60
C GLU A 44 12.18 -33.78 -7.40
N ASN A 45 11.54 -34.38 -6.40
CA ASN A 45 11.67 -35.80 -6.06
C ASN A 45 13.11 -36.24 -5.75
N THR A 46 13.95 -35.35 -5.20
CA THR A 46 15.30 -35.73 -4.76
C THR A 46 15.21 -36.81 -3.66
N PRO A 47 15.95 -37.93 -3.78
CA PRO A 47 15.95 -38.97 -2.75
C PRO A 47 16.31 -38.41 -1.38
N THR A 48 15.59 -38.82 -0.32
CA THR A 48 15.78 -38.32 1.05
C THR A 48 17.25 -38.37 1.50
N ALA A 49 17.98 -39.45 1.13
CA ALA A 49 19.40 -39.63 1.44
C ALA A 49 20.34 -38.57 0.81
N GLN A 50 19.90 -37.89 -0.26
CA GLN A 50 20.68 -36.86 -0.96
C GLN A 50 20.33 -35.43 -0.53
N ILE A 51 19.22 -35.22 0.19
CA ILE A 51 18.72 -33.88 0.50
C ILE A 51 19.73 -33.08 1.33
N GLU A 52 20.35 -33.67 2.35
CA GLU A 52 21.34 -32.96 3.16
C GLU A 52 22.55 -32.51 2.32
N ALA A 53 23.13 -33.41 1.52
CA ALA A 53 24.30 -33.11 0.71
C ALA A 53 24.01 -32.03 -0.35
N LYS A 54 22.88 -32.14 -1.06
CA LYS A 54 22.47 -31.13 -2.05
C LYS A 54 22.13 -29.78 -1.39
N THR A 55 21.48 -29.79 -0.23
CA THR A 55 21.20 -28.56 0.51
C THR A 55 22.49 -27.86 0.94
N LEU A 56 23.48 -28.62 1.43
CA LEU A 56 24.79 -28.09 1.77
C LEU A 56 25.50 -27.49 0.55
N GLN A 57 25.43 -28.17 -0.61
CA GLN A 57 26.00 -27.65 -1.85
C GLN A 57 25.36 -26.31 -2.26
N PHE A 58 24.03 -26.20 -2.22
CA PHE A 58 23.33 -24.94 -2.47
C PHE A 58 23.78 -23.81 -1.54
N ILE A 59 24.01 -24.11 -0.25
CA ILE A 59 24.50 -23.13 0.71
C ILE A 59 25.91 -22.65 0.31
N VAL A 60 26.82 -23.57 -0.03
CA VAL A 60 28.19 -23.25 -0.46
C VAL A 60 28.19 -22.41 -1.72
N ASP A 61 27.44 -22.83 -2.75
CA ASP A 61 27.38 -22.13 -4.05
C ASP A 61 26.77 -20.74 -3.91
N THR A 62 25.70 -20.62 -3.11
CA THR A 62 25.09 -19.31 -2.82
C THR A 62 26.07 -18.39 -2.10
N THR A 63 26.79 -18.91 -1.10
CA THR A 63 27.77 -18.12 -0.34
C THR A 63 28.95 -17.69 -1.20
N ALA A 64 29.42 -18.55 -2.10
CA ALA A 64 30.41 -18.18 -3.11
C ALA A 64 29.90 -17.04 -3.99
N TYR A 65 28.69 -17.17 -4.55
CA TYR A 65 28.08 -16.12 -5.36
C TYR A 65 27.91 -14.81 -4.59
N VAL A 66 27.44 -14.87 -3.34
CA VAL A 66 27.33 -13.72 -2.43
C VAL A 66 28.67 -13.04 -2.27
N ASN A 67 29.74 -13.77 -1.94
CA ASN A 67 31.05 -13.17 -1.68
C ASN A 67 31.59 -12.44 -2.93
N THR A 68 31.32 -12.97 -4.13
CA THR A 68 31.67 -12.32 -5.39
C THR A 68 30.82 -11.09 -5.69
N ASN A 69 29.51 -11.14 -5.41
CA ASN A 69 28.54 -10.17 -5.95
C ASN A 69 27.97 -9.16 -4.94
N ILE A 70 28.23 -9.33 -3.64
CA ILE A 70 27.70 -8.45 -2.60
C ILE A 70 28.26 -7.02 -2.72
N ASN A 71 29.45 -6.86 -3.28
CA ASN A 71 30.07 -5.55 -3.53
C ASN A 71 29.83 -5.03 -4.96
N GLY A 72 29.13 -5.77 -5.81
CA GLY A 72 28.84 -5.36 -7.18
C GLY A 72 28.04 -4.05 -7.23
N GLY A 73 28.57 -3.05 -7.93
CA GLY A 73 27.91 -1.74 -8.12
C GLY A 73 28.18 -0.70 -7.02
N TYR A 74 29.21 -0.88 -6.18
CA TYR A 74 29.62 0.10 -5.17
C TYR A 74 31.01 0.67 -5.49
N GLN A 75 31.09 1.97 -5.81
CA GLN A 75 32.36 2.70 -5.85
C GLN A 75 32.71 3.25 -4.45
N THR A 76 34.00 3.29 -4.15
CA THR A 76 34.61 3.66 -2.87
C THR A 76 34.30 5.12 -2.47
N GLY A 77 33.96 5.36 -1.21
CA GLY A 77 33.61 6.68 -0.66
C GLY A 77 33.82 6.80 0.86
N THR A 78 33.58 8.00 1.40
CA THR A 78 33.87 8.47 2.78
C THR A 78 33.12 7.73 3.91
N LEU A 79 33.43 7.96 5.20
CA LEU A 79 32.86 7.25 6.38
C LEU A 79 31.30 7.18 6.42
N LYS A 80 30.61 8.17 5.85
CA LYS A 80 29.14 8.19 5.65
C LYS A 80 28.68 7.23 4.54
N ASP A 81 29.55 6.98 3.56
CA ASP A 81 29.42 5.97 2.52
C ASP A 81 29.80 4.57 3.06
N GLN A 82 30.65 4.49 4.09
CA GLN A 82 31.01 3.23 4.79
C GLN A 82 29.88 2.73 5.73
N TRP A 83 29.22 3.60 6.51
CA TRP A 83 28.01 3.19 7.27
C TRP A 83 26.89 2.80 6.30
N ARG A 84 26.68 3.60 5.24
CA ARG A 84 25.78 3.25 4.13
C ARG A 84 26.14 1.91 3.48
N SER A 85 27.41 1.55 3.35
CA SER A 85 27.85 0.25 2.82
C SER A 85 27.43 -0.92 3.74
N PHE A 86 27.40 -0.70 5.06
CA PHE A 86 27.05 -1.74 6.03
C PHE A 86 25.57 -2.18 5.95
N SER A 87 24.59 -1.26 6.00
CA SER A 87 23.17 -1.65 5.82
C SER A 87 22.87 -2.13 4.39
N LYS A 88 23.52 -1.54 3.38
CA LYS A 88 23.39 -1.94 1.96
C LYS A 88 23.91 -3.35 1.70
N SER A 89 25.02 -3.73 2.33
CA SER A 89 25.54 -5.10 2.24
C SER A 89 24.55 -6.10 2.79
N ARG A 90 23.81 -5.75 3.86
CA ARG A 90 22.78 -6.62 4.43
C ARG A 90 21.56 -6.75 3.52
N SER A 91 21.06 -5.65 2.94
CA SER A 91 19.94 -5.71 1.99
C SER A 91 20.31 -6.53 0.74
N ARG A 92 21.47 -6.25 0.12
CA ARG A 92 21.92 -6.98 -1.08
C ARG A 92 22.19 -8.45 -0.80
N LEU A 93 22.79 -8.76 0.35
CA LEU A 93 22.93 -10.14 0.83
C LEU A 93 21.58 -10.85 0.91
N GLN A 94 20.59 -10.19 1.52
CA GLN A 94 19.25 -10.75 1.67
C GLN A 94 18.49 -10.85 0.34
N ILE A 95 18.74 -9.95 -0.61
CA ILE A 95 18.23 -10.07 -1.99
C ILE A 95 18.79 -11.34 -2.65
N ILE A 96 20.12 -11.54 -2.62
CA ILE A 96 20.76 -12.68 -3.27
C ILE A 96 20.23 -14.00 -2.69
N TYR A 97 20.30 -14.18 -1.36
CA TYR A 97 19.75 -15.39 -0.72
C TYR A 97 18.24 -15.53 -0.96
N GLY A 98 17.49 -14.43 -0.97
CA GLY A 98 16.03 -14.46 -1.20
C GLY A 98 15.67 -14.94 -2.60
N VAL A 99 16.31 -14.37 -3.63
CA VAL A 99 16.09 -14.74 -5.03
C VAL A 99 16.45 -16.21 -5.26
N ILE A 100 17.60 -16.66 -4.75
CA ILE A 100 18.04 -18.06 -4.89
C ILE A 100 17.17 -19.02 -4.08
N ALA A 101 16.71 -18.66 -2.88
CA ALA A 101 15.79 -19.50 -2.11
C ALA A 101 14.46 -19.74 -2.85
N SER A 102 13.97 -18.75 -3.60
CA SER A 102 12.75 -18.90 -4.40
C SER A 102 12.98 -19.58 -5.74
N HIS A 103 14.18 -19.45 -6.30
CA HIS A 103 14.54 -19.96 -7.62
C HIS A 103 15.97 -20.51 -7.62
N PRO A 104 16.21 -21.69 -6.99
CA PRO A 104 17.55 -22.25 -6.84
C PRO A 104 18.27 -22.51 -8.18
N GLU A 105 17.51 -22.76 -9.25
CA GLU A 105 17.97 -22.91 -10.62
C GLU A 105 18.81 -21.72 -11.13
N LEU A 106 18.63 -20.52 -10.57
CA LEU A 106 19.40 -19.32 -10.96
C LEU A 106 20.90 -19.40 -10.67
N LEU A 107 21.32 -20.32 -9.80
CA LEU A 107 22.73 -20.54 -9.51
C LEU A 107 23.48 -21.24 -10.65
N GLN A 108 22.77 -21.85 -11.59
CA GLN A 108 23.42 -22.53 -12.70
C GLN A 108 24.13 -21.49 -13.61
N PRO A 109 25.36 -21.77 -14.11
CA PRO A 109 26.18 -20.78 -14.82
C PRO A 109 25.49 -20.09 -16.00
N GLN A 110 24.64 -20.81 -16.74
CA GLN A 110 23.91 -20.26 -17.88
C GLN A 110 22.87 -19.18 -17.49
N HIS A 111 22.50 -19.09 -16.22
CA HIS A 111 21.57 -18.09 -15.70
C HIS A 111 22.27 -16.94 -14.96
N ALA A 112 23.61 -16.89 -14.95
CA ALA A 112 24.36 -15.91 -14.17
C ALA A 112 24.05 -14.44 -14.54
N SER A 113 23.88 -14.13 -15.83
CA SER A 113 23.48 -12.77 -16.28
C SER A 113 22.06 -12.43 -15.83
N TYR A 114 21.16 -13.41 -15.87
CA TYR A 114 19.78 -13.25 -15.47
C TYR A 114 19.64 -13.04 -13.96
N LEU A 115 20.30 -13.87 -13.14
CA LEU A 115 20.36 -13.68 -11.69
C LEU A 115 20.93 -12.29 -11.33
N LYS A 116 22.02 -11.88 -11.99
CA LYS A 116 22.63 -10.56 -11.79
C LYS A 116 21.64 -9.43 -12.10
N PHE A 117 20.90 -9.52 -13.21
CA PHE A 117 19.89 -8.55 -13.59
C PHE A 117 18.79 -8.43 -12.53
N ILE A 118 18.22 -9.54 -12.04
CA ILE A 118 17.18 -9.53 -11.01
C ILE A 118 17.69 -8.96 -9.68
N VAL A 119 18.86 -9.39 -9.21
CA VAL A 119 19.47 -8.91 -7.97
C VAL A 119 19.72 -7.41 -8.04
N ASN A 120 20.27 -6.92 -9.15
CA ASN A 120 20.56 -5.51 -9.34
C ASN A 120 19.30 -4.65 -9.40
N ARG A 121 18.24 -5.10 -10.09
CA ARG A 121 16.96 -4.38 -10.13
C ARG A 121 16.38 -4.16 -8.73
N ARG A 122 16.32 -5.22 -7.93
CA ARG A 122 15.81 -5.14 -6.54
C ARG A 122 16.67 -4.20 -5.68
N ASP A 123 17.99 -4.32 -5.78
CA ASP A 123 18.93 -3.46 -5.06
C ASP A 123 18.79 -1.98 -5.49
N ARG A 124 18.60 -1.71 -6.78
CA ARG A 124 18.37 -0.37 -7.32
C ARG A 124 17.06 0.23 -6.81
N MET A 125 15.97 -0.54 -6.79
CA MET A 125 14.69 -0.07 -6.26
C MET A 125 14.82 0.40 -4.80
N ILE A 126 15.48 -0.41 -3.96
CA ILE A 126 15.76 -0.05 -2.56
C ILE A 126 16.60 1.22 -2.48
N LYS A 127 17.68 1.32 -3.27
CA LYS A 127 18.55 2.50 -3.27
C LYS A 127 17.77 3.75 -3.66
N ARG A 128 16.94 3.70 -4.70
CA ARG A 128 16.12 4.85 -5.10
C ARG A 128 15.15 5.26 -3.99
N MET A 129 14.40 4.30 -3.46
CA MET A 129 13.42 4.58 -2.42
C MET A 129 14.06 5.14 -1.14
N VAL A 130 15.15 4.55 -0.67
CA VAL A 130 15.81 4.99 0.57
C VAL A 130 16.55 6.32 0.40
N PHE A 131 17.26 6.55 -0.71
CA PHE A 131 18.18 7.70 -0.83
C PHE A 131 17.64 8.88 -1.60
N TYR A 132 16.78 8.63 -2.59
CA TYR A 132 16.28 9.67 -3.48
C TYR A 132 14.86 10.08 -3.13
N VAL A 133 14.07 9.15 -2.58
CA VAL A 133 12.73 9.44 -2.07
C VAL A 133 12.78 9.81 -0.57
N ASN A 134 13.42 9.02 0.29
CA ASN A 134 13.28 9.13 1.76
C ASN A 134 14.22 10.03 2.60
N PRO A 135 14.91 11.02 2.01
CA PRO A 135 15.24 12.23 2.75
C PRO A 135 14.50 13.41 2.12
N ASN A 136 13.16 13.34 2.10
CA ASN A 136 12.26 14.27 1.40
C ASN A 136 12.58 15.76 1.67
N LYS A 137 13.05 16.12 2.87
CA LYS A 137 13.46 17.50 3.20
C LYS A 137 14.90 17.88 2.79
N LYS A 138 15.81 16.92 2.61
CA LYS A 138 17.24 17.17 2.39
C LYS A 138 17.68 16.98 0.93
N ARG A 139 16.94 16.20 0.13
CA ARG A 139 17.34 15.86 -1.25
C ARG A 139 16.58 16.62 -2.33
N ASN A 140 15.37 17.11 -2.05
CA ASN A 140 14.56 17.90 -2.98
C ASN A 140 14.34 17.21 -4.34
N ILE A 141 13.85 15.97 -4.34
CA ILE A 141 13.60 15.19 -5.58
C ILE A 141 12.12 14.84 -5.70
N PHE A 142 11.58 14.16 -4.68
CA PHE A 142 10.16 13.88 -4.54
C PHE A 142 9.60 14.74 -3.39
N ALA A 143 8.31 15.01 -3.47
CA ALA A 143 7.53 15.59 -2.38
C ALA A 143 6.06 15.22 -2.55
N TYR A 144 5.33 15.18 -1.45
CA TYR A 144 3.88 15.13 -1.53
C TYR A 144 3.34 16.45 -2.12
N PRO A 145 2.29 16.40 -2.95
CA PRO A 145 1.61 17.61 -3.41
C PRO A 145 1.19 18.48 -2.21
N SER A 146 1.39 19.79 -2.32
CA SER A 146 1.10 20.76 -1.26
C SER A 146 0.34 21.94 -1.84
N ASN A 147 -0.51 22.55 -1.01
CA ASN A 147 -1.29 23.73 -1.38
C ASN A 147 -0.42 24.91 -1.82
N ALA A 148 0.86 24.94 -1.42
CA ALA A 148 1.83 25.94 -1.85
C ALA A 148 2.16 25.89 -3.35
N CYS A 149 1.85 24.78 -4.04
CA CYS A 149 2.11 24.59 -5.47
C CYS A 149 0.83 24.53 -6.30
N GLN A 150 -0.27 25.05 -5.76
CA GLN A 150 -1.53 25.13 -6.49
C GLN A 150 -1.42 26.18 -7.60
N GLU A 151 -1.90 25.81 -8.78
CA GLU A 151 -2.13 26.74 -9.88
C GLU A 151 -3.64 26.86 -10.10
N ASP A 152 -4.08 27.99 -10.65
CA ASP A 152 -5.48 28.18 -11.02
C ASP A 152 -5.82 27.28 -12.21
N ILE A 153 -6.97 26.60 -12.17
CA ILE A 153 -7.46 25.87 -13.35
C ILE A 153 -7.88 26.89 -14.42
N PRO A 154 -7.25 26.87 -15.60
CA PRO A 154 -7.66 27.75 -16.70
C PRO A 154 -9.13 27.52 -17.05
N GLY A 155 -9.92 28.61 -17.11
CA GLY A 155 -11.34 28.57 -17.46
C GLY A 155 -12.29 28.16 -16.32
N SER A 156 -11.80 27.94 -15.10
CA SER A 156 -12.68 27.77 -13.93
C SER A 156 -13.11 29.13 -13.36
N ASN A 157 -14.41 29.34 -13.18
CA ASN A 157 -14.95 30.51 -12.48
C ASN A 157 -15.93 30.05 -11.37
N PRO A 158 -15.60 30.26 -10.09
CA PRO A 158 -14.39 30.91 -9.57
C PRO A 158 -13.11 30.08 -9.83
N PRO A 159 -11.91 30.69 -9.77
CA PRO A 159 -10.65 29.99 -9.93
C PRO A 159 -10.57 28.83 -8.93
N LYS A 160 -10.65 27.60 -9.43
CA LYS A 160 -10.44 26.42 -8.61
C LYS A 160 -8.95 26.13 -8.57
N LYS A 161 -8.41 26.03 -7.36
CA LYS A 161 -7.03 25.62 -7.10
C LYS A 161 -6.98 24.12 -6.88
N TYR A 162 -6.06 23.42 -7.54
CA TYR A 162 -5.82 22.00 -7.29
C TYR A 162 -4.34 21.74 -7.08
N ASN A 163 -4.04 20.78 -6.21
CA ASN A 163 -2.70 20.27 -6.05
C ASN A 163 -2.32 19.51 -7.32
N ILE A 164 -1.40 20.07 -8.08
CA ILE A 164 -1.02 19.53 -9.38
C ILE A 164 0.01 18.43 -9.16
N PHE A 165 -0.37 17.21 -9.53
CA PHE A 165 0.63 16.17 -9.71
C PHE A 165 1.52 16.61 -10.87
N ARG A 166 2.84 16.50 -10.71
CA ARG A 166 3.79 16.83 -11.78
C ARG A 166 5.08 16.05 -11.64
N VAL A 167 5.68 15.78 -12.79
CA VAL A 167 7.10 15.44 -12.84
C VAL A 167 7.92 16.69 -12.51
N ASN A 168 9.15 16.48 -12.06
CA ASN A 168 10.06 17.59 -11.79
C ASN A 168 10.41 18.38 -13.06
N LYS A 169 10.82 19.64 -12.86
CA LYS A 169 11.15 20.58 -13.94
C LYS A 169 12.15 20.06 -14.97
N ALA A 170 13.14 19.27 -14.55
CA ALA A 170 14.14 18.70 -15.47
C ALA A 170 13.57 17.57 -16.35
N ALA A 171 12.42 17.00 -15.97
CA ALA A 171 11.76 15.89 -16.66
C ALA A 171 10.53 16.32 -17.50
N GLU A 172 10.08 17.58 -17.41
CA GLU A 172 8.85 18.07 -18.05
C GLU A 172 8.84 17.93 -19.58
N ASN A 173 9.99 18.05 -20.24
CA ASN A 173 10.06 17.84 -21.70
C ASN A 173 9.97 16.36 -22.11
N HIS A 174 10.13 15.43 -21.17
CA HIS A 174 10.13 14.00 -21.45
C HIS A 174 8.82 13.31 -21.05
N TRP A 175 8.04 13.93 -20.16
CA TRP A 175 6.82 13.34 -19.62
C TRP A 175 5.65 14.32 -19.69
N SER A 176 4.51 13.85 -20.21
CA SER A 176 3.26 14.60 -20.29
C SER A 176 2.13 13.85 -19.59
N HIS A 177 1.22 14.57 -18.96
CA HIS A 177 -0.04 14.01 -18.44
C HIS A 177 -1.08 13.90 -19.57
N ILE A 178 -2.19 13.21 -19.31
CA ILE A 178 -3.32 13.17 -20.25
C ILE A 178 -3.96 14.56 -20.36
N ILE A 179 -3.99 15.10 -21.57
CA ILE A 179 -4.71 16.35 -21.89
C ILE A 179 -6.21 16.12 -21.68
N GLY A 180 -6.87 16.98 -20.89
CA GLY A 180 -8.32 16.92 -20.63
C GLY A 180 -8.70 16.34 -19.26
N LEU A 181 -7.75 15.71 -18.57
CA LEU A 181 -7.85 15.39 -17.15
C LEU A 181 -6.92 16.35 -16.42
N GLN A 182 -7.47 17.15 -15.50
CA GLN A 182 -6.73 18.18 -14.76
C GLN A 182 -5.45 17.60 -14.15
N LYS A 183 -4.28 17.83 -14.79
CA LYS A 183 -2.90 17.47 -14.37
C LYS A 183 -2.80 16.38 -13.28
N ALA A 184 -3.40 15.22 -13.55
CA ALA A 184 -3.41 14.04 -12.68
C ALA A 184 -2.68 12.90 -13.38
N THR A 185 -2.31 11.86 -12.65
CA THR A 185 -1.80 10.63 -13.27
C THR A 185 -2.87 10.04 -14.19
N PRO A 186 -2.47 9.26 -15.22
CA PRO A 186 -1.10 8.85 -15.59
C PRO A 186 -0.21 9.91 -16.29
N PHE A 187 1.12 9.73 -16.21
CA PHE A 187 2.11 10.44 -17.05
C PHE A 187 2.76 9.51 -18.08
N PHE A 188 2.78 9.94 -19.33
CA PHE A 188 3.33 9.22 -20.48
C PHE A 188 4.59 9.89 -21.00
N LEU A 189 5.41 9.13 -21.72
CA LEU A 189 6.53 9.69 -22.46
C LEU A 189 6.04 10.60 -23.61
N THR A 190 6.59 11.81 -23.68
CA THR A 190 6.44 12.69 -24.86
C THR A 190 7.20 12.10 -26.06
N PRO A 191 7.06 12.64 -27.29
CA PRO A 191 7.91 12.24 -28.40
C PRO A 191 9.42 12.32 -28.06
N THR A 192 9.84 13.36 -27.34
CA THR A 192 11.22 13.49 -26.83
C THR A 192 11.58 12.40 -25.82
N GLY A 193 10.67 12.09 -24.89
CA GLY A 193 10.83 11.00 -23.94
C GLY A 193 10.95 9.64 -24.62
N LYS A 194 10.11 9.36 -25.62
CA LYS A 194 10.12 8.12 -26.42
C LYS A 194 11.42 7.95 -27.21
N ALA A 195 11.97 9.06 -27.74
CA ALA A 195 13.24 9.04 -28.46
C ALA A 195 14.46 8.85 -27.53
N LYS A 196 14.35 9.25 -26.26
CA LYS A 196 15.43 9.16 -25.27
C LYS A 196 14.92 8.61 -23.93
N PRO A 197 14.47 7.35 -23.87
CA PRO A 197 13.76 6.86 -22.70
C PRO A 197 14.67 6.67 -21.49
N VAL A 198 15.97 6.39 -21.69
CA VAL A 198 16.95 6.36 -20.58
C VAL A 198 17.06 7.74 -19.93
N GLU A 199 17.27 8.80 -20.73
CA GLU A 199 17.36 10.17 -20.23
C GLU A 199 16.05 10.57 -19.53
N ALA A 200 14.90 10.26 -20.12
CA ALA A 200 13.58 10.54 -19.53
C ALA A 200 13.45 9.97 -18.10
N VAL A 201 13.92 8.73 -17.88
CA VAL A 201 13.88 8.06 -16.58
C VAL A 201 14.88 8.66 -15.60
N GLU A 202 16.11 8.93 -16.04
CA GLU A 202 17.14 9.53 -15.17
C GLU A 202 16.74 10.95 -14.70
N LYS A 203 16.10 11.74 -15.56
CA LYS A 203 15.62 13.08 -15.22
C LYS A 203 14.58 13.09 -14.08
N LEU A 204 13.80 12.02 -13.90
CA LEU A 204 12.88 11.87 -12.75
C LEU A 204 13.62 11.95 -11.40
N PHE A 205 14.89 11.58 -11.34
CA PHE A 205 15.69 11.57 -10.11
C PHE A 205 16.66 12.76 -10.00
N THR A 206 16.44 13.81 -10.80
CA THR A 206 17.23 15.05 -10.75
C THR A 206 16.79 15.93 -9.58
N LYS A 207 17.74 16.34 -8.74
CA LYS A 207 17.50 17.26 -7.63
C LYS A 207 17.07 18.64 -8.12
N GLN A 208 16.09 19.21 -7.42
CA GLN A 208 15.54 20.54 -7.69
C GLN A 208 15.83 21.49 -6.54
N SER A 209 15.91 22.79 -6.84
CA SER A 209 16.14 23.82 -5.83
C SER A 209 14.85 24.16 -5.09
N ALA A 210 13.77 24.45 -5.83
CA ALA A 210 12.46 24.81 -5.28
C ALA A 210 11.64 23.58 -4.85
N TYR A 211 10.65 23.80 -3.97
CA TYR A 211 9.69 22.76 -3.59
C TYR A 211 8.81 22.36 -4.77
N CYS A 212 8.21 23.35 -5.45
CA CYS A 212 7.24 23.11 -6.54
C CYS A 212 7.87 22.63 -7.85
N ASP A 213 9.19 22.68 -7.99
CA ASP A 213 9.90 22.16 -9.16
C ASP A 213 10.17 20.64 -9.05
N ARG A 214 9.92 20.02 -7.89
CA ARG A 214 10.15 18.58 -7.62
C ARG A 214 9.11 17.71 -8.32
N ASN A 215 9.30 16.39 -8.27
CA ASN A 215 8.20 15.48 -8.56
C ASN A 215 7.19 15.59 -7.41
N LEU A 216 6.00 16.10 -7.69
CA LEU A 216 4.91 16.24 -6.73
C LEU A 216 3.96 15.06 -6.91
N PHE A 217 4.23 13.97 -6.20
CA PHE A 217 3.48 12.72 -6.35
C PHE A 217 3.05 12.16 -4.99
N PRO A 218 1.89 11.49 -4.91
CA PRO A 218 1.64 10.54 -3.82
C PRO A 218 2.56 9.30 -3.92
N CYS A 219 2.45 8.38 -2.96
CA CYS A 219 3.34 7.22 -2.85
C CYS A 219 3.24 6.25 -4.04
N ASP A 220 2.09 6.18 -4.70
CA ASP A 220 1.75 5.32 -5.83
C ASP A 220 2.51 5.67 -7.13
N PRO A 221 2.44 6.87 -7.72
CA PRO A 221 3.29 7.25 -8.86
C PRO A 221 4.78 7.20 -8.50
N THR A 222 5.11 7.53 -7.25
CA THR A 222 6.50 7.51 -6.77
C THR A 222 7.11 6.12 -6.86
N ILE A 223 6.39 5.07 -6.43
CA ILE A 223 6.90 3.71 -6.56
C ILE A 223 6.96 3.27 -8.02
N SER A 224 6.07 3.74 -8.89
CA SER A 224 6.15 3.46 -10.34
C SER A 224 7.41 4.06 -10.96
N CYS A 225 7.80 5.28 -10.59
CA CYS A 225 9.10 5.85 -10.99
C CYS A 225 10.28 4.98 -10.54
N VAL A 226 10.21 4.42 -9.33
CA VAL A 226 11.26 3.53 -8.79
C VAL A 226 11.32 2.20 -9.54
N HIS A 227 10.18 1.63 -9.91
CA HIS A 227 10.11 0.44 -10.76
C HIS A 227 10.72 0.71 -12.14
N ILE A 228 10.27 1.77 -12.81
CA ILE A 228 10.80 2.16 -14.13
C ILE A 228 12.33 2.38 -14.07
N ASP A 229 12.84 3.10 -13.07
CA ASP A 229 14.29 3.32 -12.91
C ASP A 229 15.06 2.02 -12.65
N SER A 230 14.45 0.99 -12.05
CA SER A 230 15.10 -0.31 -11.89
C SER A 230 15.52 -0.94 -13.22
N LEU A 231 14.80 -0.66 -14.32
CA LEU A 231 15.10 -1.19 -15.65
C LEU A 231 16.44 -0.72 -16.21
N LEU A 232 17.02 0.34 -15.65
CA LEU A 232 18.34 0.84 -16.02
C LEU A 232 19.49 -0.12 -15.60
N GLU A 233 19.19 -1.19 -14.86
CA GLU A 233 20.15 -2.27 -14.57
C GLU A 233 20.26 -3.31 -15.68
N ALA A 234 19.51 -3.13 -16.78
CA ALA A 234 19.66 -3.95 -17.98
C ALA A 234 21.09 -3.85 -18.53
N LYS A 235 21.53 -4.90 -19.21
CA LYS A 235 22.82 -4.91 -19.93
C LYS A 235 22.89 -3.80 -20.98
N ASN A 236 21.78 -3.55 -21.69
CA ASN A 236 21.59 -2.42 -22.59
C ASN A 236 20.25 -1.73 -22.28
N PRO A 237 20.25 -0.75 -21.36
CA PRO A 237 19.03 -0.03 -20.96
C PRO A 237 18.35 0.70 -22.12
N THR A 238 19.13 1.22 -23.07
CA THR A 238 18.58 1.90 -24.26
C THR A 238 17.77 0.94 -25.11
N THR A 239 18.29 -0.26 -25.39
CA THR A 239 17.55 -1.29 -26.14
C THR A 239 16.29 -1.73 -25.39
N LEU A 240 16.39 -1.99 -24.09
CA LEU A 240 15.25 -2.46 -23.30
C LEU A 240 14.15 -1.42 -23.26
N LEU A 241 14.47 -0.19 -22.88
CA LEU A 241 13.46 0.85 -22.77
C LEU A 241 12.86 1.23 -24.13
N SER A 242 13.67 1.26 -25.20
CA SER A 242 13.14 1.48 -26.55
C SER A 242 12.19 0.36 -26.98
N LYS A 243 12.51 -0.89 -26.66
CA LYS A 243 11.62 -2.03 -26.91
C LYS A 243 10.30 -1.87 -26.16
N LEU A 244 10.34 -1.46 -24.89
CA LEU A 244 9.13 -1.22 -24.08
C LEU A 244 8.28 -0.06 -24.62
N VAL A 245 8.89 1.02 -25.12
CA VAL A 245 8.17 2.10 -25.82
C VAL A 245 7.40 1.56 -27.02
N THR A 246 7.96 0.60 -27.76
CA THR A 246 7.29 -0.01 -28.93
C THR A 246 6.21 -1.04 -28.58
N GLU A 247 6.14 -1.53 -27.34
CA GLU A 247 5.07 -2.44 -26.91
C GLU A 247 3.72 -1.73 -26.72
N GLY A 248 3.73 -0.40 -26.56
CA GLY A 248 2.53 0.43 -26.51
C GLY A 248 2.78 1.76 -25.79
N GLU A 249 1.99 2.78 -26.13
CA GLU A 249 2.13 4.11 -25.54
C GLU A 249 1.96 4.12 -24.01
N GLN A 250 1.18 3.17 -23.49
CA GLN A 250 0.86 3.03 -22.06
C GLN A 250 1.82 2.10 -21.30
N HIS A 251 2.82 1.51 -21.97
CA HIS A 251 3.66 0.51 -21.33
C HIS A 251 4.63 1.15 -20.33
N LEU A 252 5.35 2.21 -20.74
CA LEU A 252 6.18 3.03 -19.85
C LEU A 252 5.42 4.28 -19.40
N VAL A 253 4.61 4.11 -18.36
CA VAL A 253 3.76 5.17 -17.79
C VAL A 253 3.98 5.26 -16.28
N ILE A 254 3.93 6.48 -15.74
CA ILE A 254 3.97 6.73 -14.30
C ILE A 254 2.53 6.83 -13.82
N ASP A 255 2.09 5.83 -13.05
CA ASP A 255 0.74 5.77 -12.49
C ASP A 255 0.68 4.91 -11.21
N HIS A 256 -0.51 4.60 -10.74
CA HIS A 256 -0.73 3.67 -9.64
C HIS A 256 -0.31 2.24 -10.02
N PRO A 257 0.53 1.56 -9.23
CA PRO A 257 1.07 0.23 -9.57
C PRO A 257 0.04 -0.93 -9.52
N TYR A 258 -1.23 -0.65 -9.25
CA TYR A 258 -2.31 -1.65 -9.14
C TYR A 258 -3.49 -1.34 -10.07
N SER A 259 -3.45 -0.25 -10.83
CA SER A 259 -4.58 0.21 -11.65
C SER A 259 -4.07 1.18 -12.71
N ILE A 260 -4.66 1.16 -13.91
CA ILE A 260 -4.24 2.08 -14.98
C ILE A 260 -4.84 3.50 -14.78
N PHE A 261 -5.67 3.76 -13.75
CA PHE A 261 -6.32 5.07 -13.56
C PHE A 261 -6.93 5.27 -12.13
N GLY A 262 -6.13 5.16 -11.07
CA GLY A 262 -6.60 5.07 -9.67
C GLY A 262 -7.52 6.20 -9.13
N ASN A 263 -7.68 7.33 -9.83
CA ASN A 263 -8.45 8.48 -9.36
C ASN A 263 -9.48 9.04 -10.36
N LEU A 264 -9.76 8.34 -11.46
CA LEU A 264 -10.76 8.81 -12.42
C LEU A 264 -12.11 8.12 -12.17
N LYS A 265 -13.22 8.87 -12.26
CA LYS A 265 -14.59 8.32 -12.30
C LYS A 265 -14.80 7.26 -13.39
N ARG A 266 -13.86 7.13 -14.33
CA ARG A 266 -13.83 6.16 -15.45
C ARG A 266 -12.57 5.28 -15.45
N GLY A 267 -11.86 5.20 -14.32
CA GLY A 267 -10.60 4.50 -14.25
C GLY A 267 -10.72 2.98 -14.18
N THR A 268 -9.69 2.28 -14.68
CA THR A 268 -9.53 0.83 -14.53
C THR A 268 -9.24 0.47 -13.09
N ILE A 269 -10.27 0.01 -12.37
CA ILE A 269 -10.17 -0.42 -10.97
C ILE A 269 -9.97 -1.93 -10.94
N LEU A 270 -8.85 -2.40 -10.36
CA LEU A 270 -8.66 -3.82 -10.05
C LEU A 270 -9.68 -4.21 -8.98
N TYR A 271 -10.64 -5.03 -9.39
CA TYR A 271 -11.66 -5.54 -8.51
C TYR A 271 -11.11 -6.65 -7.61
N THR A 272 -10.51 -7.66 -8.23
CA THR A 272 -9.99 -8.84 -7.52
C THR A 272 -9.11 -9.69 -8.43
N ILE A 273 -8.61 -10.78 -7.87
CA ILE A 273 -7.76 -11.78 -8.52
C ILE A 273 -8.41 -13.14 -8.30
N LEU A 274 -8.40 -14.01 -9.31
CA LEU A 274 -8.90 -15.36 -9.18
C LEU A 274 -8.04 -16.16 -8.22
N ASP A 275 -8.67 -16.81 -7.25
CA ASP A 275 -7.98 -17.71 -6.31
C ASP A 275 -8.02 -19.18 -6.75
N ALA A 276 -8.89 -19.50 -7.70
CA ALA A 276 -8.97 -20.78 -8.39
C ALA A 276 -9.10 -20.59 -9.91
N THR A 277 -9.00 -21.68 -10.66
CA THR A 277 -9.29 -21.68 -12.10
C THR A 277 -10.79 -21.42 -12.32
N ALA A 278 -11.13 -20.50 -13.23
CA ALA A 278 -12.47 -20.31 -13.75
C ALA A 278 -12.64 -21.07 -15.06
N ASN A 279 -13.70 -21.86 -15.19
CA ASN A 279 -14.04 -22.52 -16.45
C ASN A 279 -14.86 -21.58 -17.35
N SER A 280 -14.82 -21.79 -18.66
CA SER A 280 -15.78 -21.18 -19.58
C SER A 280 -17.19 -21.77 -19.42
N GLY A 281 -18.21 -21.03 -19.86
CA GLY A 281 -19.62 -21.45 -19.83
C GLY A 281 -20.53 -20.35 -19.29
N SER A 282 -21.77 -20.69 -18.93
CA SER A 282 -22.75 -19.79 -18.31
C SER A 282 -22.83 -19.98 -16.80
N ASP A 283 -23.24 -18.93 -16.09
CA ASP A 283 -23.45 -18.93 -14.63
C ASP A 283 -22.26 -19.44 -13.82
N ILE A 284 -21.04 -19.09 -14.27
CA ILE A 284 -19.79 -19.59 -13.70
C ILE A 284 -19.54 -18.95 -12.35
N GLU A 285 -19.37 -19.79 -11.33
CA GLU A 285 -18.88 -19.39 -10.02
C GLU A 285 -17.37 -19.46 -9.97
N VAL A 286 -16.75 -18.37 -9.50
CA VAL A 286 -15.31 -18.26 -9.42
C VAL A 286 -14.90 -17.81 -8.03
N GLU A 287 -13.93 -18.53 -7.46
CA GLU A 287 -13.28 -18.16 -6.21
C GLU A 287 -12.28 -17.04 -6.45
N ILE A 288 -12.34 -16.03 -5.59
CA ILE A 288 -11.55 -14.80 -5.71
C ILE A 288 -10.86 -14.47 -4.40
N GLN A 289 -9.72 -13.80 -4.46
CA GLN A 289 -8.91 -13.53 -3.26
C GLN A 289 -9.58 -12.57 -2.25
N ARG A 290 -10.42 -11.61 -2.69
CA ARG A 290 -11.45 -10.90 -1.89
C ARG A 290 -12.22 -9.87 -2.72
N VAL A 291 -13.41 -9.51 -2.25
CA VAL A 291 -14.46 -8.83 -3.03
C VAL A 291 -14.50 -7.28 -2.87
N TRP A 292 -13.73 -6.70 -1.93
CA TRP A 292 -13.95 -5.32 -1.41
C TRP A 292 -14.41 -4.21 -2.37
N PHE A 293 -13.80 -4.01 -3.54
CA PHE A 293 -14.15 -2.83 -4.35
C PHE A 293 -15.60 -2.87 -4.85
N PHE A 294 -16.16 -4.07 -5.08
CA PHE A 294 -17.59 -4.25 -5.35
C PHE A 294 -18.48 -3.88 -4.16
N MET A 295 -17.96 -4.06 -2.94
CA MET A 295 -18.77 -4.11 -1.73
C MET A 295 -18.91 -2.77 -1.03
N LYS A 296 -18.07 -1.77 -1.34
CA LYS A 296 -18.14 -0.48 -0.65
C LYS A 296 -19.51 0.17 -0.85
N ASP A 297 -20.05 0.19 -2.06
CA ASP A 297 -21.33 0.89 -2.29
C ASP A 297 -22.57 0.02 -2.01
N PHE A 298 -22.46 -1.30 -2.23
CA PHE A 298 -23.59 -2.23 -2.07
C PHE A 298 -23.73 -2.77 -0.64
N ILE A 299 -22.60 -3.08 0.02
CA ILE A 299 -22.59 -3.79 1.31
C ILE A 299 -22.30 -2.85 2.49
N MET A 300 -21.85 -1.60 2.27
CA MET A 300 -21.85 -0.58 3.35
C MET A 300 -23.26 -0.08 3.68
N LYS A 301 -24.24 -0.29 2.81
CA LYS A 301 -25.62 0.15 3.06
C LYS A 301 -26.41 -0.81 3.96
N ASP A 302 -26.06 -2.09 3.99
CA ASP A 302 -26.72 -3.10 4.82
C ASP A 302 -25.69 -4.09 5.39
N GLU A 303 -25.38 -3.94 6.67
CA GLU A 303 -24.43 -4.79 7.38
C GLU A 303 -24.86 -6.26 7.44
N SER A 304 -26.18 -6.55 7.39
CA SER A 304 -26.70 -7.91 7.50
C SER A 304 -26.29 -8.78 6.30
N ASN A 305 -26.03 -8.16 5.15
CA ASN A 305 -25.62 -8.86 3.94
C ASN A 305 -24.15 -9.30 3.96
N ARG A 306 -23.36 -8.89 4.97
CA ARG A 306 -21.93 -9.29 5.08
C ARG A 306 -21.74 -10.68 5.65
N THR A 307 -22.68 -11.14 6.46
CA THR A 307 -22.55 -12.37 7.26
C THR A 307 -23.40 -13.51 6.75
N LYS A 308 -24.32 -13.25 5.82
CA LYS A 308 -25.11 -14.32 5.22
C LYS A 308 -24.26 -15.00 4.16
N ASP A 309 -24.12 -16.31 4.30
CA ASP A 309 -23.51 -17.16 3.29
C ASP A 309 -24.49 -17.40 2.15
N GLU A 310 -24.83 -16.34 1.43
CA GLU A 310 -25.71 -16.36 0.27
C GLU A 310 -25.17 -15.48 -0.85
N TYR A 311 -25.67 -15.71 -2.06
CA TYR A 311 -25.35 -14.87 -3.20
C TYR A 311 -26.27 -13.65 -3.22
N PHE A 312 -25.66 -12.47 -3.28
CA PHE A 312 -26.39 -11.23 -3.49
C PHE A 312 -26.37 -10.89 -4.97
N SER A 313 -27.55 -10.86 -5.58
CA SER A 313 -27.71 -10.31 -6.92
C SER A 313 -27.36 -8.82 -6.92
N LEU A 314 -26.57 -8.41 -7.90
CA LEU A 314 -26.28 -7.00 -8.07
C LEU A 314 -27.53 -6.28 -8.65
N PRO A 315 -27.93 -5.09 -8.15
CA PRO A 315 -29.13 -4.38 -8.61
C PRO A 315 -29.13 -4.10 -10.11
N LYS A 316 -27.93 -3.98 -10.66
CA LYS A 316 -27.64 -4.00 -12.08
C LYS A 316 -26.43 -4.91 -12.25
N SER A 317 -26.45 -5.71 -13.29
CA SER A 317 -25.28 -6.45 -13.73
C SER A 317 -24.09 -5.50 -13.88
N GLU A 318 -22.96 -5.84 -13.29
CA GLU A 318 -21.74 -5.04 -13.39
C GLU A 318 -20.87 -5.61 -14.51
N GLU A 319 -20.67 -4.84 -15.59
CA GLU A 319 -19.67 -5.17 -16.59
C GLU A 319 -18.27 -5.09 -15.95
N CYS A 320 -17.42 -6.04 -16.30
CA CYS A 320 -16.03 -6.09 -15.89
C CYS A 320 -15.19 -6.71 -17.02
N HIS A 321 -13.88 -6.73 -16.80
CA HIS A 321 -12.91 -7.32 -17.71
C HIS A 321 -12.05 -8.32 -16.98
N ILE A 322 -11.95 -9.55 -17.51
CA ILE A 322 -11.02 -10.56 -17.03
C ILE A 322 -9.79 -10.58 -17.94
N ILE A 323 -8.61 -10.42 -17.34
CA ILE A 323 -7.34 -10.36 -18.06
C ILE A 323 -6.41 -11.47 -17.57
N GLN A 324 -5.90 -12.24 -18.52
CA GLN A 324 -4.79 -13.17 -18.34
C GLN A 324 -3.93 -13.23 -19.59
N GLY A 325 -2.67 -12.83 -19.46
CA GLY A 325 -1.76 -12.78 -20.61
C GLY A 325 -2.31 -11.89 -21.73
N ASN A 326 -2.50 -12.46 -22.92
CA ASN A 326 -3.09 -11.81 -24.09
C ASN A 326 -4.63 -11.93 -24.17
N THR A 327 -5.24 -12.69 -23.27
CA THR A 327 -6.68 -12.90 -23.25
C THR A 327 -7.35 -11.77 -22.49
N PHE A 328 -8.30 -11.13 -23.15
CA PHE A 328 -9.09 -10.03 -22.63
C PHE A 328 -10.56 -10.32 -22.92
N GLU A 329 -11.37 -10.39 -21.87
CA GLU A 329 -12.78 -10.70 -22.02
C GLU A 329 -13.63 -9.74 -21.19
N LYS A 330 -14.63 -9.16 -21.84
CA LYS A 330 -15.74 -8.49 -21.17
C LYS A 330 -16.64 -9.55 -20.55
N ALA A 331 -16.81 -9.50 -19.24
CA ALA A 331 -17.66 -10.41 -18.49
C ALA A 331 -18.68 -9.62 -17.66
N GLU A 332 -19.82 -10.25 -17.39
CA GLU A 332 -20.92 -9.64 -16.63
C GLU A 332 -21.04 -10.33 -15.28
N ILE A 333 -20.90 -9.58 -14.19
CA ILE A 333 -21.09 -10.10 -12.84
C ILE A 333 -22.54 -9.94 -12.43
N ILE A 334 -23.16 -11.05 -12.06
CA ILE A 334 -24.59 -11.12 -11.73
C ILE A 334 -24.84 -11.30 -10.24
N ALA A 335 -23.91 -11.95 -9.53
CA ALA A 335 -24.04 -12.15 -8.10
C ALA A 335 -22.69 -12.28 -7.40
N VAL A 336 -22.68 -12.00 -6.11
CA VAL A 336 -21.49 -12.05 -5.27
C VAL A 336 -21.82 -12.73 -3.95
N ASN A 337 -20.99 -13.67 -3.51
CA ASN A 337 -21.03 -14.24 -2.16
C ASN A 337 -19.81 -13.71 -1.38
N PRO A 338 -20.01 -12.73 -0.46
CA PRO A 338 -18.91 -12.10 0.25
C PRO A 338 -18.25 -13.02 1.30
N VAL A 339 -19.01 -13.96 1.88
CA VAL A 339 -18.52 -14.89 2.91
C VAL A 339 -17.62 -15.96 2.30
N LYS A 340 -18.08 -16.59 1.20
CA LYS A 340 -17.30 -17.59 0.45
C LYS A 340 -16.26 -16.98 -0.50
N GLN A 341 -16.24 -15.66 -0.63
CA GLN A 341 -15.39 -14.94 -1.58
C GLN A 341 -15.55 -15.48 -3.00
N LYS A 342 -16.80 -15.59 -3.45
CA LYS A 342 -17.13 -16.04 -4.81
C LYS A 342 -17.84 -14.94 -5.59
N ILE A 343 -17.57 -14.91 -6.89
CA ILE A 343 -18.31 -14.12 -7.87
C ILE A 343 -19.00 -15.09 -8.80
N ARG A 344 -20.25 -14.79 -9.18
CA ARG A 344 -20.93 -15.46 -10.27
C ARG A 344 -20.95 -14.57 -11.50
N PHE A 345 -20.38 -15.06 -12.58
CA PHE A 345 -20.43 -14.46 -13.91
C PHE A 345 -21.62 -15.02 -14.67
N LYS A 346 -22.30 -14.18 -15.44
CA LYS A 346 -23.35 -14.63 -16.36
C LYS A 346 -22.82 -15.61 -17.38
N SER A 347 -21.65 -15.33 -17.93
CA SER A 347 -20.93 -16.23 -18.82
C SER A 347 -19.46 -15.85 -18.90
N LEU A 348 -18.62 -16.85 -19.13
CA LEU A 348 -17.22 -16.70 -19.54
C LEU A 348 -16.99 -17.42 -20.87
N ALA A 349 -16.43 -16.72 -21.86
CA ALA A 349 -16.05 -17.30 -23.14
C ALA A 349 -14.76 -18.14 -23.03
N ASN A 350 -13.85 -17.76 -22.14
CA ASN A 350 -12.58 -18.44 -21.92
C ASN A 350 -12.47 -19.02 -20.50
N SER A 351 -11.65 -20.04 -20.35
CA SER A 351 -11.17 -20.47 -19.03
C SER A 351 -10.00 -19.60 -18.60
N TYR A 352 -9.90 -19.34 -17.31
CA TYR A 352 -8.86 -18.53 -16.69
C TYR A 352 -8.22 -19.30 -15.55
N SER A 353 -6.88 -19.26 -15.43
CA SER A 353 -6.19 -19.85 -14.31
C SER A 353 -6.25 -18.97 -13.05
N LYS A 354 -5.93 -19.57 -11.91
CA LYS A 354 -5.60 -18.82 -10.68
C LYS A 354 -4.62 -17.68 -11.01
N GLY A 355 -4.86 -16.50 -10.47
CA GLY A 355 -4.06 -15.30 -10.72
C GLY A 355 -4.58 -14.37 -11.82
N ALA A 356 -5.58 -14.78 -12.62
CA ALA A 356 -6.22 -13.86 -13.56
C ALA A 356 -6.87 -12.68 -12.83
N LYS A 357 -6.83 -11.50 -13.45
CA LYS A 357 -7.23 -10.23 -12.82
C LYS A 357 -8.58 -9.79 -13.35
N ILE A 358 -9.46 -9.33 -12.46
CA ILE A 358 -10.77 -8.79 -12.81
C ILE A 358 -10.76 -7.28 -12.59
N TYR A 359 -11.22 -6.51 -13.57
CA TYR A 359 -11.27 -5.05 -13.52
C TYR A 359 -12.67 -4.50 -13.83
N LYS A 360 -13.05 -3.37 -13.23
CA LYS A 360 -14.37 -2.74 -13.49
C LYS A 360 -14.51 -2.21 -14.91
N TYR A 361 -13.58 -1.36 -15.35
CA TYR A 361 -13.66 -0.63 -16.62
C TYR A 361 -12.33 -0.64 -17.34
N ILE A 362 -12.33 -0.82 -18.65
CA ILE A 362 -11.15 -0.67 -19.50
C ILE A 362 -11.62 0.06 -20.74
N ASP A 363 -11.62 1.38 -20.67
CA ASP A 363 -12.08 2.25 -21.75
C ASP A 363 -11.02 2.45 -22.86
N VAL A 364 -9.82 1.87 -22.73
CA VAL A 364 -8.69 2.14 -23.66
C VAL A 364 -8.06 0.87 -24.23
N PRO A 365 -7.74 0.81 -25.54
CA PRO A 365 -7.40 -0.44 -26.24
C PRO A 365 -5.99 -1.01 -26.00
N THR A 366 -5.21 -0.51 -25.03
CA THR A 366 -3.86 -1.05 -24.75
C THR A 366 -3.73 -1.51 -23.29
N PRO A 367 -3.92 -2.81 -23.00
CA PRO A 367 -4.13 -3.28 -21.62
C PRO A 367 -2.85 -3.44 -20.78
N TYR A 368 -1.66 -3.16 -21.33
CA TYR A 368 -0.39 -3.49 -20.68
C TYR A 368 0.38 -2.28 -20.19
N HIS A 369 0.17 -1.96 -18.91
CA HIS A 369 1.09 -1.17 -18.09
C HIS A 369 2.29 -2.04 -17.66
N LEU A 370 3.53 -1.55 -17.70
CA LEU A 370 4.76 -2.29 -17.36
C LEU A 370 4.63 -3.16 -16.10
N ILE A 371 4.07 -2.60 -15.03
CA ILE A 371 3.90 -3.30 -13.75
C ILE A 371 2.72 -4.28 -13.78
N MET A 372 1.67 -3.97 -14.56
CA MET A 372 0.44 -4.76 -14.61
C MET A 372 0.45 -5.84 -15.70
N ASP A 373 1.43 -5.82 -16.59
CA ASP A 373 1.60 -6.80 -17.66
C ASP A 373 1.55 -8.21 -17.05
N THR A 374 0.63 -9.02 -17.56
CA THR A 374 0.42 -10.39 -17.11
C THR A 374 1.02 -11.42 -18.06
N ARG A 375 1.50 -11.01 -19.24
CA ARG A 375 2.01 -11.90 -20.29
C ARG A 375 3.24 -12.64 -19.80
N GLU A 376 3.18 -13.98 -19.71
CA GLU A 376 4.25 -14.81 -19.15
C GLU A 376 5.60 -14.69 -19.88
N ASP A 377 5.53 -14.45 -21.19
CA ASP A 377 6.64 -14.35 -22.13
C ASP A 377 7.29 -12.96 -22.18
N LYS A 378 6.69 -11.93 -21.55
CA LYS A 378 7.17 -10.54 -21.66
C LYS A 378 7.15 -9.71 -20.38
N ALA A 379 6.26 -9.98 -19.43
CA ALA A 379 6.11 -9.09 -18.28
C ALA A 379 7.38 -9.03 -17.44
N LEU A 380 7.83 -7.81 -17.13
CA LEU A 380 9.07 -7.57 -16.38
C LEU A 380 8.88 -7.60 -14.86
N TYR A 381 7.63 -7.66 -14.41
CA TYR A 381 7.20 -7.73 -13.03
C TYR A 381 6.19 -8.85 -12.86
N GLU A 382 6.21 -9.47 -11.70
CA GLU A 382 5.16 -10.37 -11.25
C GLU A 382 4.44 -9.74 -10.07
N GLN A 383 3.15 -10.07 -9.96
CA GLN A 383 2.34 -9.69 -8.82
C GLN A 383 1.78 -10.95 -8.20
N LEU A 384 2.07 -11.14 -6.92
CA LEU A 384 1.85 -12.40 -6.24
C LEU A 384 1.23 -12.14 -4.87
N SER A 385 0.39 -13.08 -4.42
CA SER A 385 0.10 -13.24 -3.00
C SER A 385 1.17 -14.15 -2.42
N VAL A 386 1.91 -13.68 -1.42
CA VAL A 386 2.90 -14.52 -0.73
C VAL A 386 2.59 -14.55 0.75
N LYS A 387 2.86 -15.68 1.39
CA LYS A 387 2.88 -15.72 2.84
C LYS A 387 3.86 -14.68 3.33
N SER A 388 3.45 -14.00 4.38
CA SER A 388 4.27 -13.13 5.19
C SER A 388 5.71 -13.67 5.40
N ILE A 389 5.88 -14.93 5.82
CA ILE A 389 7.19 -15.58 6.03
C ILE A 389 8.07 -15.64 4.77
N ASP A 390 7.47 -15.49 3.59
CA ASP A 390 8.09 -15.58 2.27
C ASP A 390 8.33 -14.22 1.61
N LEU A 391 8.01 -13.11 2.29
CA LEU A 391 8.43 -11.78 1.87
C LEU A 391 9.95 -11.73 1.67
N GLN A 392 10.39 -10.97 0.68
CA GLN A 392 11.80 -10.83 0.34
C GLN A 392 12.21 -9.37 0.33
N VAL A 393 13.50 -9.15 0.58
CA VAL A 393 14.08 -7.82 0.37
C VAL A 393 13.99 -7.47 -1.12
N GLY A 394 13.47 -6.28 -1.40
CA GLY A 394 13.17 -5.78 -2.75
C GLY A 394 11.73 -6.00 -3.19
N ASP A 395 10.91 -6.72 -2.42
CA ASP A 395 9.48 -6.81 -2.69
C ASP A 395 8.84 -5.43 -2.46
N HIS A 396 8.06 -4.98 -3.43
CA HIS A 396 7.17 -3.83 -3.27
C HIS A 396 5.86 -4.32 -2.67
N ILE A 397 5.52 -3.75 -1.53
CA ILE A 397 4.30 -4.00 -0.76
C ILE A 397 3.50 -2.70 -0.63
N TYR A 398 2.21 -2.84 -0.34
CA TYR A 398 1.43 -1.73 0.18
C TYR A 398 1.11 -1.97 1.65
N ILE A 399 1.58 -1.07 2.50
CA ILE A 399 1.30 -1.06 3.93
C ILE A 399 0.05 -0.22 4.12
N ARG A 400 -1.02 -0.85 4.56
CA ARG A 400 -2.27 -0.16 4.81
C ARG A 400 -2.24 0.44 6.20
N ASN A 401 -2.85 1.62 6.35
CA ASN A 401 -3.15 2.12 7.67
C ASN A 401 -4.33 1.39 8.29
N HIS A 402 -4.38 1.42 9.61
CA HIS A 402 -5.49 0.86 10.36
C HIS A 402 -6.79 1.51 9.85
N PRO A 403 -7.89 0.77 9.61
CA PRO A 403 -9.11 1.36 9.02
C PRO A 403 -9.67 2.54 9.81
N LEU A 404 -9.46 2.53 11.13
CA LEU A 404 -9.83 3.63 12.01
C LEU A 404 -9.02 4.91 11.77
N TYR A 405 -7.79 4.82 11.25
CA TYR A 405 -7.04 5.98 10.79
C TYR A 405 -7.81 6.74 9.71
N ALA A 406 -8.44 6.02 8.77
CA ALA A 406 -9.26 6.66 7.74
C ALA A 406 -10.51 7.34 8.33
N SER A 407 -11.07 6.81 9.41
CA SER A 407 -12.15 7.49 10.15
C SER A 407 -11.66 8.76 10.84
N PHE A 408 -10.44 8.74 11.42
CA PHE A 408 -9.84 9.89 12.10
C PHE A 408 -9.41 10.99 11.14
N TYR A 409 -8.81 10.62 10.02
CA TYR A 409 -8.14 11.55 9.14
C TYR A 409 -8.34 11.12 7.69
N PRO A 410 -9.56 11.26 7.15
CA PRO A 410 -9.94 10.78 5.82
C PRO A 410 -9.11 11.43 4.70
N ASN A 411 -8.71 12.70 4.92
CA ASN A 411 -7.85 13.47 4.03
C ASN A 411 -6.37 13.37 4.41
N GLY A 412 -6.03 12.46 5.31
CA GLY A 412 -4.68 12.25 5.77
C GLY A 412 -3.76 11.77 4.67
N VAL A 413 -2.52 12.27 4.69
CA VAL A 413 -1.45 11.79 3.79
C VAL A 413 -1.08 10.32 4.03
N TRP A 414 -1.64 9.72 5.09
CA TRP A 414 -1.52 8.33 5.47
C TRP A 414 -2.83 7.57 5.15
N GLY A 415 -3.19 7.38 3.89
CA GLY A 415 -4.18 6.35 3.51
C GLY A 415 -3.60 4.93 3.49
N GLY A 416 -2.28 4.87 3.32
CA GLY A 416 -1.41 3.70 3.25
C GLY A 416 -0.14 4.11 2.51
N GLU A 417 0.83 3.22 2.44
CA GLU A 417 2.16 3.56 1.90
C GLU A 417 2.67 2.44 1.00
N HIS A 418 2.93 2.78 -0.27
CA HIS A 418 3.68 1.91 -1.15
C HIS A 418 5.14 1.90 -0.73
N SER A 419 5.61 0.74 -0.30
CA SER A 419 6.93 0.56 0.28
C SER A 419 7.70 -0.56 -0.37
N VAL A 420 9.03 -0.48 -0.34
CA VAL A 420 9.91 -1.61 -0.63
C VAL A 420 10.43 -2.20 0.67
N VAL A 421 10.47 -3.53 0.75
CA VAL A 421 11.12 -4.23 1.86
C VAL A 421 12.63 -4.05 1.73
N VAL A 422 13.25 -3.41 2.72
CA VAL A 422 14.70 -3.09 2.71
C VAL A 422 15.49 -4.12 3.50
N GLN A 423 14.90 -4.65 4.58
CA GLN A 423 15.57 -5.60 5.45
C GLN A 423 14.55 -6.50 6.14
N LEU A 424 14.92 -7.77 6.27
CA LEU A 424 14.22 -8.77 7.07
C LEU A 424 15.21 -9.33 8.10
N SER A 425 14.99 -9.08 9.39
CA SER A 425 15.88 -9.59 10.44
C SER A 425 15.40 -10.94 10.97
N THR A 426 14.07 -11.11 11.08
CA THR A 426 13.41 -12.38 11.37
C THR A 426 12.15 -12.50 10.53
N ARG A 427 11.61 -13.72 10.43
CA ARG A 427 10.44 -14.06 9.62
C ARG A 427 9.30 -14.65 10.47
N LYS A 428 9.28 -14.39 11.79
CA LYS A 428 8.26 -14.90 12.73
C LYS A 428 7.16 -13.85 12.98
N PHE A 429 6.09 -13.88 12.19
CA PHE A 429 5.03 -12.85 12.14
C PHE A 429 4.16 -12.78 13.41
N ASN A 430 4.07 -13.89 14.13
CA ASN A 430 3.20 -14.08 15.29
C ASN A 430 3.77 -13.43 16.57
N SER A 431 4.91 -12.76 16.47
CA SER A 431 5.60 -12.13 17.60
C SER A 431 5.66 -10.63 17.38
N SER A 432 5.44 -9.86 18.44
CA SER A 432 5.71 -8.40 18.49
C SER A 432 7.11 -8.02 17.97
N LEU A 433 8.02 -9.00 17.91
CA LEU A 433 9.39 -8.91 17.39
C LEU A 433 9.46 -8.64 15.89
N MET A 434 8.51 -9.09 15.06
CA MET A 434 8.64 -8.87 13.60
C MET A 434 8.51 -7.40 13.22
N GLY A 435 7.62 -6.67 13.89
CA GLY A 435 7.46 -5.24 13.66
C GLY A 435 8.79 -4.50 13.86
N ASP A 436 9.60 -4.91 14.84
CA ASP A 436 10.94 -4.34 15.08
C ASP A 436 11.98 -4.74 14.01
N GLN A 437 11.69 -5.79 13.25
CA GLN A 437 12.70 -6.56 12.53
C GLN A 437 12.54 -6.54 11.01
N MET A 438 11.38 -6.13 10.49
CA MET A 438 11.20 -5.79 9.08
C MET A 438 11.34 -4.27 8.89
N TYR A 439 12.29 -3.85 8.05
CA TYR A 439 12.45 -2.46 7.65
C TYR A 439 11.92 -2.27 6.24
N VAL A 440 11.16 -1.20 6.06
CA VAL A 440 10.49 -0.83 4.83
C VAL A 440 10.76 0.64 4.53
N ALA A 441 10.75 0.99 3.25
CA ALA A 441 10.92 2.36 2.79
C ALA A 441 9.83 2.68 1.77
N GLY A 442 9.05 3.73 2.02
CA GLY A 442 8.03 4.28 1.11
C GLY A 442 8.10 5.79 1.08
N HIS A 443 7.40 6.47 0.18
CA HIS A 443 7.50 7.92 -0.02
C HIS A 443 7.33 8.76 1.26
N GLY A 444 6.41 8.39 2.16
CA GLY A 444 6.16 9.12 3.41
C GLY A 444 7.05 8.73 4.58
N LEU A 445 7.61 7.52 4.60
CA LEU A 445 8.37 7.02 5.75
C LEU A 445 9.35 5.89 5.39
N SER A 446 10.50 5.89 6.06
CA SER A 446 11.42 4.76 6.10
C SER A 446 11.72 4.37 7.54
N ASN A 447 11.17 3.25 7.99
CA ASN A 447 11.31 2.78 9.37
C ASN A 447 11.16 1.25 9.46
N SER A 448 11.36 0.70 10.65
CA SER A 448 10.81 -0.62 10.96
C SER A 448 9.28 -0.57 10.85
N LEU A 449 8.63 -1.68 10.50
CA LEU A 449 7.17 -1.73 10.42
C LEU A 449 6.51 -1.28 11.74
N LYS A 450 7.06 -1.70 12.89
CA LYS A 450 6.62 -1.22 14.20
C LYS A 450 6.87 0.27 14.37
N GLY A 451 8.00 0.79 13.91
CA GLY A 451 8.25 2.23 13.92
C GLY A 451 7.23 3.01 13.09
N MET A 452 6.82 2.47 11.93
CA MET A 452 5.72 3.03 11.14
C MET A 452 4.39 2.96 11.90
N MET A 453 4.05 1.79 12.45
CA MET A 453 2.83 1.59 13.22
C MET A 453 2.81 2.48 14.47
N ASN A 454 3.91 2.64 15.19
CA ASN A 454 4.04 3.54 16.34
C ASN A 454 3.85 5.00 15.93
N SER A 455 4.38 5.41 14.77
CA SER A 455 4.14 6.76 14.25
C SER A 455 2.66 6.97 13.91
N MET A 456 2.01 5.95 13.35
CA MET A 456 0.57 5.96 13.10
C MET A 456 -0.23 6.00 14.41
N ILE A 457 0.13 5.21 15.43
CA ILE A 457 -0.49 5.22 16.77
C ILE A 457 -0.36 6.59 17.40
N ALA A 458 0.84 7.17 17.40
CA ALA A 458 1.07 8.50 17.96
C ALA A 458 0.17 9.54 17.28
N HIS A 459 0.03 9.46 15.96
CA HIS A 459 -0.88 10.36 15.24
C HIS A 459 -2.36 10.08 15.54
N MET A 460 -2.78 8.81 15.63
CA MET A 460 -4.15 8.44 16.01
C MET A 460 -4.47 8.91 17.43
N ASN A 461 -3.54 8.77 18.37
CA ASN A 461 -3.66 9.24 19.75
C ASN A 461 -3.68 10.77 19.84
N LEU A 462 -2.87 11.47 19.04
CA LEU A 462 -2.94 12.92 18.93
C LEU A 462 -4.35 13.37 18.49
N VAL A 463 -4.90 12.75 17.44
CA VAL A 463 -6.24 13.09 16.95
C VAL A 463 -7.30 12.70 17.98
N ALA A 464 -7.19 11.52 18.59
CA ALA A 464 -8.10 11.07 19.65
C ALA A 464 -8.11 12.03 20.84
N ASP A 465 -6.95 12.47 21.32
CA ASP A 465 -6.82 13.43 22.42
C ASP A 465 -7.49 14.76 22.06
N ILE A 466 -7.24 15.30 20.86
CA ILE A 466 -7.90 16.52 20.39
C ILE A 466 -9.43 16.36 20.43
N VAL A 467 -9.96 15.24 19.94
CA VAL A 467 -11.41 14.99 19.92
C VAL A 467 -11.96 14.79 21.32
N GLN A 468 -11.27 14.05 22.18
CA GLN A 468 -11.69 13.82 23.57
C GLN A 468 -11.87 15.14 24.29
N GLU A 469 -10.95 16.10 24.13
CA GLU A 469 -11.05 17.42 24.74
C GLU A 469 -12.22 18.24 24.18
N MET A 470 -12.42 18.23 22.86
CA MET A 470 -13.59 18.89 22.24
C MET A 470 -14.93 18.27 22.70
N VAL A 471 -14.98 16.94 22.82
CA VAL A 471 -16.17 16.22 23.27
C VAL A 471 -16.43 16.46 24.76
N LYS A 472 -15.40 16.55 25.61
CA LYS A 472 -15.54 16.95 27.03
C LYS A 472 -16.20 18.32 27.15
N ILE A 473 -15.76 19.30 26.36
CA ILE A 473 -16.35 20.63 26.30
C ILE A 473 -17.82 20.57 25.82
N HIS A 474 -18.09 19.79 24.78
CA HIS A 474 -19.45 19.60 24.27
C HIS A 474 -20.37 18.97 25.31
N LEU A 475 -19.94 17.90 25.98
CA LEU A 475 -20.66 17.22 27.06
C LEU A 475 -20.94 18.15 28.24
N ALA A 476 -19.97 18.99 28.62
CA ALA A 476 -20.16 20.00 29.66
C ALA A 476 -21.23 21.03 29.26
N ASN A 477 -21.18 21.55 28.02
CA ASN A 477 -22.19 22.49 27.53
C ASN A 477 -23.57 21.84 27.44
N LEU A 478 -23.63 20.61 26.96
CA LEU A 478 -24.84 19.80 26.92
C LEU A 478 -25.47 19.72 28.33
N LYS A 479 -24.69 19.35 29.34
CA LYS A 479 -25.13 19.21 30.73
C LYS A 479 -25.69 20.52 31.32
N LEU A 480 -25.10 21.66 30.97
CA LEU A 480 -25.48 22.97 31.49
C LEU A 480 -26.67 23.59 30.74
N ASN A 481 -26.69 23.49 29.40
CA ASN A 481 -27.49 24.38 28.55
C ASN A 481 -28.45 23.67 27.58
N GLN A 482 -28.51 22.33 27.55
CA GLN A 482 -29.45 21.57 26.70
C GLN A 482 -29.44 21.98 25.20
N LEU A 483 -28.25 22.26 24.63
CA LEU A 483 -28.05 22.76 23.25
C LEU A 483 -28.55 24.18 22.95
N ASN A 484 -28.76 25.02 23.96
CA ASN A 484 -29.06 26.43 23.77
C ASN A 484 -27.79 27.26 23.52
N SER A 485 -27.95 28.39 22.82
CA SER A 485 -26.86 29.35 22.61
C SER A 485 -26.39 29.91 23.95
N SER A 486 -25.07 30.03 24.13
CA SER A 486 -24.44 30.67 25.30
C SER A 486 -23.32 31.60 24.83
N SER A 487 -22.62 32.28 25.75
CA SER A 487 -21.49 33.16 25.39
C SER A 487 -20.37 32.44 24.66
N ASN A 488 -20.23 31.13 24.87
CA ASN A 488 -19.11 30.34 24.36
C ASN A 488 -19.55 29.35 23.26
N VAL A 489 -20.86 29.23 23.00
CA VAL A 489 -21.41 28.32 21.98
C VAL A 489 -22.48 29.02 21.16
N THR A 490 -22.24 29.16 19.87
CA THR A 490 -23.21 29.68 18.89
C THR A 490 -23.88 28.52 18.17
N VAL A 491 -25.22 28.55 18.09
CA VAL A 491 -26.00 27.52 17.39
C VAL A 491 -26.53 28.09 16.07
N LYS A 492 -26.21 27.44 14.95
CA LYS A 492 -26.70 27.82 13.61
C LYS A 492 -27.39 26.65 12.94
N SER A 493 -28.28 26.95 12.00
CA SER A 493 -28.83 25.96 11.06
C SER A 493 -28.28 26.26 9.67
N LYS A 494 -27.87 25.23 8.93
CA LYS A 494 -27.37 25.35 7.56
C LYS A 494 -27.91 24.19 6.73
N THR A 495 -28.21 24.40 5.46
CA THR A 495 -28.56 23.30 4.54
C THR A 495 -27.43 23.13 3.53
N ILE A 496 -26.93 21.92 3.37
CA ILE A 496 -25.86 21.56 2.43
C ILE A 496 -26.38 20.39 1.60
N ASN A 497 -26.42 20.52 0.28
CA ASN A 497 -26.90 19.46 -0.63
C ASN A 497 -28.29 18.89 -0.26
N SER A 498 -29.23 19.76 0.13
CA SER A 498 -30.59 19.38 0.60
C SER A 498 -30.64 18.64 1.94
N VAL A 499 -29.52 18.56 2.64
CA VAL A 499 -29.43 17.99 3.99
C VAL A 499 -29.31 19.15 4.97
N ALA A 500 -30.24 19.24 5.92
CA ALA A 500 -30.15 20.22 6.99
C ALA A 500 -29.00 19.85 7.94
N TYR A 501 -28.40 20.82 8.61
CA TYR A 501 -27.36 20.62 9.60
C TYR A 501 -27.57 21.62 10.73
N LYS A 502 -27.45 21.16 11.97
CA LYS A 502 -27.29 22.00 13.16
C LYS A 502 -25.80 22.15 13.44
N LEU A 503 -25.31 23.38 13.39
CA LEU A 503 -23.92 23.73 13.65
C LEU A 503 -23.80 24.27 15.08
N LEU A 504 -22.89 23.72 15.86
CA LEU A 504 -22.54 24.14 17.22
C LEU A 504 -21.11 24.66 17.18
N GLU A 505 -20.95 25.99 17.14
CA GLU A 505 -19.66 26.66 17.04
C GLU A 505 -19.17 27.05 18.45
N TYR A 506 -18.03 26.52 18.86
CA TYR A 506 -17.41 26.73 20.16
C TYR A 506 -16.24 27.71 20.01
N ASP A 507 -16.32 28.88 20.62
CA ASP A 507 -15.23 29.88 20.62
C ASP A 507 -14.44 29.81 21.92
N MET A 508 -13.70 28.73 22.11
CA MET A 508 -12.92 28.51 23.32
C MET A 508 -11.67 27.70 23.08
N ALA A 509 -10.64 27.99 23.87
CA ALA A 509 -9.39 27.27 23.87
C ALA A 509 -9.54 25.87 24.49
N PHE A 510 -8.72 24.94 24.04
CA PHE A 510 -8.62 23.60 24.62
C PHE A 510 -7.16 23.12 24.60
N THR A 511 -6.78 22.28 25.56
CA THR A 511 -5.41 21.79 25.72
C THR A 511 -5.38 20.28 25.52
N PHE A 512 -4.50 19.79 24.65
CA PHE A 512 -4.34 18.37 24.32
C PHE A 512 -2.87 17.96 24.47
N TYR A 513 -2.63 16.66 24.66
CA TYR A 513 -1.27 16.12 24.66
C TYR A 513 -0.85 15.76 23.24
N ASP A 514 0.34 16.21 22.83
CA ASP A 514 0.96 15.81 21.57
C ASP A 514 1.99 14.70 21.85
N PRO A 515 1.65 13.42 21.62
CA PRO A 515 2.57 12.31 21.84
C PRO A 515 3.76 12.30 20.86
N ILE A 516 3.71 13.07 19.77
CA ILE A 516 4.80 13.18 18.81
C ILE A 516 5.87 14.14 19.35
N GLU A 517 5.46 15.24 19.97
CA GLU A 517 6.37 16.20 20.62
C GLU A 517 6.62 15.92 22.10
N GLY A 518 5.83 15.03 22.71
CA GLY A 518 5.89 14.71 24.12
C GLY A 518 5.46 15.87 25.03
N ALA A 519 4.59 16.76 24.56
CA ALA A 519 4.23 18.01 25.24
C ALA A 519 2.74 18.33 25.13
N PHE A 520 2.20 19.06 26.12
CA PHE A 520 0.86 19.63 26.02
C PHE A 520 0.86 20.86 25.12
N LYS A 521 -0.17 20.97 24.28
CA LYS A 521 -0.42 22.10 23.39
C LYS A 521 -1.80 22.69 23.65
N THR A 522 -1.89 24.00 23.60
CA THR A 522 -3.17 24.71 23.69
C THR A 522 -3.55 25.25 22.32
N SER A 523 -4.71 24.81 21.83
CA SER A 523 -5.37 25.46 20.70
C SER A 523 -6.06 26.72 21.21
N THR A 524 -5.74 27.87 20.64
CA THR A 524 -6.46 29.13 20.89
C THR A 524 -7.62 29.35 19.91
N THR A 525 -7.74 28.50 18.91
CA THR A 525 -8.86 28.52 17.95
C THR A 525 -9.97 27.61 18.45
N GLY A 526 -11.22 28.08 18.29
CA GLY A 526 -12.44 27.31 18.55
C GLY A 526 -12.62 26.07 17.66
N PHE A 527 -13.80 25.45 17.70
CA PHE A 527 -14.16 24.28 16.88
C PHE A 527 -15.66 24.21 16.58
N VAL A 528 -16.06 23.39 15.61
CA VAL A 528 -17.48 23.26 15.21
C VAL A 528 -17.91 21.81 15.19
N PHE A 529 -19.01 21.50 15.88
CA PHE A 529 -19.76 20.25 15.69
C PHE A 529 -20.92 20.48 14.72
N ALA A 530 -20.99 19.73 13.63
CA ALA A 530 -22.16 19.71 12.76
C ALA A 530 -22.96 18.41 12.97
N GLN A 531 -24.27 18.54 13.11
CA GLN A 531 -25.19 17.43 13.31
C GLN A 531 -26.19 17.43 12.15
N GLU A 532 -26.24 16.36 11.35
CA GLU A 532 -27.07 16.26 10.14
C GLU A 532 -28.58 16.38 10.42
N LYS A 533 -29.03 15.98 11.60
CA LYS A 533 -30.43 16.15 12.03
C LYS A 533 -30.39 16.48 13.50
N ILE A 534 -31.35 17.25 14.01
CA ILE A 534 -31.45 17.60 15.44
C ILE A 534 -31.41 16.33 16.33
N ASP A 535 -31.84 15.20 15.77
CA ASP A 535 -31.85 13.87 16.37
C ASP A 535 -30.97 12.84 15.61
N SER A 536 -29.91 13.29 14.92
CA SER A 536 -28.91 12.36 14.41
C SER A 536 -27.98 11.88 15.52
N LYS A 537 -27.55 10.62 15.43
CA LYS A 537 -26.45 10.05 16.24
C LYS A 537 -25.07 10.42 15.69
N GLU A 538 -25.02 11.08 14.53
CA GLU A 538 -23.81 11.36 13.78
C GLU A 538 -23.43 12.82 13.91
N PHE A 539 -22.16 13.04 14.27
CA PHE A 539 -21.58 14.36 14.42
C PHE A 539 -20.31 14.45 13.59
N PHE A 540 -20.18 15.53 12.84
CA PHE A 540 -18.99 15.89 12.09
C PHE A 540 -18.23 16.97 12.83
N LEU A 541 -16.90 16.83 12.91
CA LEU A 541 -16.05 17.82 13.56
C LEU A 541 -15.24 18.60 12.52
N PHE A 542 -15.27 19.93 12.64
CA PHE A 542 -14.53 20.86 11.81
C PHE A 542 -13.59 21.70 12.67
N ASN A 543 -12.36 21.89 12.19
CA ASN A 543 -11.42 22.84 12.79
C ASN A 543 -11.82 24.27 12.38
N TYR A 544 -11.85 25.21 13.32
CA TYR A 544 -12.25 26.60 13.07
C TYR A 544 -11.34 27.37 12.08
N MET A 545 -10.12 26.90 11.81
CA MET A 545 -9.25 27.50 10.79
C MET A 545 -9.85 27.44 9.38
N SER A 546 -10.73 26.48 9.10
CA SER A 546 -11.58 26.47 7.91
C SER A 546 -12.90 27.16 8.24
N LYS A 547 -12.96 28.48 8.05
CA LYS A 547 -14.15 29.32 8.27
C LYS A 547 -15.43 28.84 7.54
N ASP A 548 -15.33 27.85 6.66
CA ASP A 548 -16.46 27.24 5.98
C ASP A 548 -16.58 25.74 6.30
N SER A 549 -17.44 25.45 7.27
CA SER A 549 -17.88 24.11 7.68
C SER A 549 -18.80 23.42 6.66
N SER A 550 -19.02 24.00 5.48
CA SER A 550 -19.79 23.37 4.39
C SER A 550 -18.98 22.74 3.27
N ASP A 551 -17.66 22.90 3.30
CA ASP A 551 -16.80 22.18 2.36
C ASP A 551 -16.36 20.85 2.99
N ASP A 552 -16.74 19.74 2.34
CA ASP A 552 -16.33 18.40 2.75
C ASP A 552 -14.80 18.23 2.78
N GLN A 553 -14.06 19.05 2.01
CA GLN A 553 -12.60 19.07 2.02
C GLN A 553 -12.03 19.66 3.32
N ASN A 554 -12.82 20.44 4.06
CA ASN A 554 -12.45 21.08 5.32
C ASN A 554 -12.85 20.26 6.55
N ARG A 555 -13.44 19.06 6.37
CA ARG A 555 -13.76 18.13 7.46
C ARG A 555 -12.46 17.69 8.13
N PHE A 556 -12.37 17.92 9.44
CA PHE A 556 -11.23 17.49 10.23
C PHE A 556 -11.31 15.98 10.48
N ILE A 557 -12.52 15.45 10.73
CA ILE A 557 -12.78 14.03 11.05
C ILE A 557 -14.12 13.58 10.44
N GLU A 558 -14.19 12.34 9.94
CA GLU A 558 -15.44 11.71 9.50
C GLU A 558 -16.38 11.43 10.70
N PRO A 559 -17.68 11.17 10.51
CA PRO A 559 -18.61 11.31 11.62
C PRO A 559 -18.28 10.33 12.75
N PHE A 560 -18.20 10.86 13.97
CA PHE A 560 -18.19 10.04 15.17
C PHE A 560 -19.63 9.88 15.66
N PHE A 561 -19.87 8.79 16.39
CA PHE A 561 -21.21 8.30 16.69
C PHE A 561 -21.47 8.31 18.18
N PHE A 562 -22.72 8.64 18.51
CA PHE A 562 -23.27 8.38 19.83
C PHE A 562 -24.10 7.07 19.81
N ASP A 563 -23.66 6.06 20.57
CA ASP A 563 -24.28 4.74 20.68
C ASP A 563 -25.38 4.71 21.74
N GLY A 564 -26.51 5.37 21.48
CA GLY A 564 -27.66 5.35 22.40
C GLY A 564 -28.97 5.79 21.73
N ALA A 565 -30.11 5.62 22.42
CA ALA A 565 -31.40 6.06 21.91
C ALA A 565 -31.48 7.59 21.91
N VAL A 566 -31.75 8.19 20.74
CA VAL A 566 -31.66 9.64 20.55
C VAL A 566 -32.66 10.43 21.40
N ASN A 567 -33.77 9.80 21.76
CA ASN A 567 -34.90 10.44 22.42
C ASN A 567 -34.76 10.52 23.95
N ASN A 568 -33.72 9.93 24.53
CA ASN A 568 -33.50 10.00 25.97
C ASN A 568 -32.39 11.01 26.30
N SER A 569 -32.79 12.24 26.69
CA SER A 569 -31.86 13.34 27.01
C SER A 569 -30.78 12.90 28.01
N THR A 570 -31.12 12.08 29.02
CA THR A 570 -30.15 11.57 30.01
C THR A 570 -29.06 10.69 29.40
N THR A 571 -29.34 10.02 28.29
CA THR A 571 -28.35 9.17 27.63
C THR A 571 -27.36 9.97 26.79
N ARG A 572 -27.75 11.11 26.20
CA ARG A 572 -26.86 11.94 25.36
C ARG A 572 -25.64 12.48 26.12
N TYR A 573 -25.67 12.49 27.45
CA TYR A 573 -24.57 12.97 28.30
C TYR A 573 -23.55 11.89 28.69
N LYS A 574 -23.76 10.63 28.30
CA LYS A 574 -22.90 9.50 28.68
C LYS A 574 -21.64 9.46 27.80
N PRO A 575 -20.44 9.72 28.35
CA PRO A 575 -19.20 9.69 27.58
C PRO A 575 -18.99 8.36 26.88
N GLU A 576 -19.35 7.24 27.53
CA GLU A 576 -19.17 5.88 27.01
C GLU A 576 -19.87 5.62 25.66
N ASN A 577 -20.88 6.43 25.31
CA ASN A 577 -21.60 6.27 24.05
C ASN A 577 -20.87 6.93 22.87
N TYR A 578 -19.88 7.78 23.11
CA TYR A 578 -19.14 8.46 22.05
C TYR A 578 -18.05 7.53 21.51
N CYS A 579 -18.15 7.18 20.22
CA CYS A 579 -17.25 6.24 19.59
C CYS A 579 -16.99 6.56 18.11
N PHE A 580 -15.89 6.03 17.59
CA PHE A 580 -15.63 5.99 16.16
C PHE A 580 -16.03 4.63 15.61
N LYS A 581 -16.78 4.64 14.51
CA LYS A 581 -17.00 3.43 13.73
C LYS A 581 -15.86 3.28 12.73
N PHE A 582 -15.39 2.05 12.59
CA PHE A 582 -14.45 1.69 11.55
C PHE A 582 -14.74 0.30 11.03
N TYR A 583 -14.42 0.08 9.77
CA TYR A 583 -14.59 -1.22 9.15
C TYR A 583 -13.37 -2.10 9.39
N ASP A 584 -13.53 -3.12 10.24
CA ASP A 584 -12.49 -4.11 10.45
C ASP A 584 -12.41 -5.05 9.24
N THR A 585 -11.29 -4.96 8.54
CA THR A 585 -11.07 -5.68 7.29
C THR A 585 -10.77 -7.17 7.48
N VAL A 586 -10.45 -7.58 8.72
CA VAL A 586 -10.21 -8.98 9.09
C VAL A 586 -11.53 -9.66 9.40
N THR A 587 -12.34 -9.06 10.26
CA THR A 587 -13.63 -9.65 10.66
C THR A 587 -14.76 -9.36 9.68
N GLY A 588 -14.60 -8.39 8.77
CA GLY A 588 -15.67 -7.96 7.86
C GLY A 588 -16.82 -7.25 8.57
N LYS A 589 -16.60 -6.74 9.80
CA LYS A 589 -17.63 -6.09 10.63
C LYS A 589 -17.27 -4.63 10.88
N ILE A 590 -18.28 -3.79 11.11
CA ILE A 590 -18.05 -2.46 11.69
C ILE A 590 -17.76 -2.66 13.18
N LYS A 591 -16.61 -2.17 13.62
CA LYS A 591 -16.24 -2.10 15.03
C LYS A 591 -16.41 -0.67 15.53
N LYS A 592 -16.61 -0.56 16.84
CA LYS A 592 -16.63 0.71 17.55
C LYS A 592 -15.35 0.81 18.37
N TRP A 593 -14.70 1.97 18.30
CA TRP A 593 -13.67 2.33 19.25
C TRP A 593 -14.21 3.48 20.10
N HIS A 594 -14.35 3.24 21.39
CA HIS A 594 -14.96 4.21 22.29
C HIS A 594 -13.93 5.30 22.58
N LEU A 595 -14.37 6.56 22.57
CA LEU A 595 -13.53 7.68 22.97
C LEU A 595 -13.14 7.58 24.45
N PHE A 596 -13.99 6.92 25.25
CA PHE A 596 -13.87 6.83 26.71
C PHE A 596 -14.22 5.41 27.20
N SER A 597 -13.40 4.85 28.10
CA SER A 597 -13.51 3.44 28.54
C SER A 597 -14.54 3.19 29.65
N SER A 598 -14.78 4.19 30.50
CA SER A 598 -15.85 4.26 31.50
C SER A 598 -15.76 5.62 32.22
N SER A 599 -16.76 5.95 33.04
CA SER A 599 -16.70 7.10 33.95
C SER A 599 -16.39 6.63 35.36
N ASP A 600 -15.18 6.87 35.86
CA ASP A 600 -14.89 6.75 37.29
C ASP A 600 -15.26 8.10 37.94
N GLY A 601 -16.25 8.10 38.84
CA GLY A 601 -16.75 9.34 39.47
C GLY A 601 -17.33 10.39 38.52
N GLY A 602 -17.69 10.03 37.29
CA GLY A 602 -18.28 10.95 36.30
C GLY A 602 -17.28 11.70 35.40
N LEU A 603 -15.97 11.44 35.54
CA LEU A 603 -14.96 11.96 34.62
C LEU A 603 -14.64 10.93 33.53
N PRO A 604 -14.59 11.31 32.25
CA PRO A 604 -14.28 10.38 31.17
C PRO A 604 -12.82 9.93 31.24
N ILE A 605 -12.56 8.62 31.24
CA ILE A 605 -11.19 8.08 31.10
C ILE A 605 -10.89 7.95 29.60
N ASN A 606 -9.94 8.75 29.12
CA ASN A 606 -9.47 8.73 27.74
C ASN A 606 -8.96 7.33 27.37
N GLU A 607 -9.50 6.75 26.30
CA GLU A 607 -8.88 5.58 25.68
C GLU A 607 -7.70 6.03 24.81
N THR A 608 -6.62 5.24 24.83
CA THR A 608 -5.46 5.42 23.96
C THR A 608 -5.26 4.17 23.12
N PHE A 609 -4.95 4.35 21.84
CA PHE A 609 -4.52 3.26 20.98
C PHE A 609 -3.20 2.70 21.44
N LYS A 610 -3.17 1.38 21.49
CA LYS A 610 -1.98 0.58 21.74
C LYS A 610 -1.58 -0.15 20.47
N PHE A 611 -0.36 -0.67 20.48
CA PHE A 611 0.16 -1.41 19.34
C PHE A 611 -0.65 -2.69 19.09
N GLU A 612 -1.12 -3.33 20.17
CA GLU A 612 -1.91 -4.55 20.14
C GLU A 612 -3.25 -4.33 19.41
N ASP A 613 -3.86 -3.15 19.57
CA ASP A 613 -5.12 -2.80 18.91
C ASP A 613 -4.97 -2.77 17.39
N ILE A 614 -3.80 -2.31 16.91
CA ILE A 614 -3.48 -2.30 15.49
C ILE A 614 -2.99 -3.67 15.03
N GLN A 615 -2.18 -4.37 15.82
CA GLN A 615 -1.66 -5.68 15.46
C GLN A 615 -2.78 -6.70 15.22
N ALA A 616 -3.91 -6.56 15.92
CA ALA A 616 -5.13 -7.35 15.68
C ALA A 616 -5.65 -7.22 14.23
N ILE A 617 -5.24 -6.17 13.50
CA ILE A 617 -5.57 -5.92 12.10
C ILE A 617 -4.28 -5.95 11.27
N SER A 618 -4.18 -6.89 10.33
CA SER A 618 -2.98 -7.01 9.48
C SER A 618 -2.60 -5.66 8.82
N PRO A 619 -1.34 -5.19 8.94
CA PRO A 619 -0.91 -3.90 8.39
C PRO A 619 -0.62 -3.94 6.87
N PHE A 620 -0.70 -5.10 6.22
CA PHE A 620 -0.50 -5.21 4.76
C PHE A 620 -1.84 -5.22 4.02
N HIS A 621 -1.89 -4.56 2.87
CA HIS A 621 -3.09 -4.61 2.04
C HIS A 621 -3.18 -5.97 1.33
N ARG A 622 -4.18 -6.75 1.79
CA ARG A 622 -4.92 -7.87 1.14
C ARG A 622 -4.34 -9.32 1.29
N LEU A 623 -5.04 -10.45 1.63
CA LEU A 623 -6.45 -10.84 2.05
C LEU A 623 -6.55 -12.36 2.40
N ASP A 624 -6.73 -12.74 3.66
CA ASP A 624 -7.54 -13.88 4.17
C ASP A 624 -7.12 -14.12 5.64
N SER A 625 -7.73 -15.11 6.31
CA SER A 625 -7.33 -15.53 7.65
C SER A 625 -5.90 -16.07 7.75
N ASN A 626 -5.18 -16.24 6.62
CA ASN A 626 -3.89 -16.91 6.54
C ASN A 626 -2.68 -15.96 6.43
N SER A 627 -2.87 -14.63 6.47
CA SER A 627 -1.78 -13.62 6.62
C SER A 627 -0.91 -13.33 5.37
N ASP A 628 -1.43 -13.57 4.17
CA ASP A 628 -0.67 -13.29 2.95
C ASP A 628 -0.52 -11.78 2.67
N ALA A 629 0.58 -11.42 2.00
CA ALA A 629 0.90 -10.08 1.54
C ALA A 629 0.90 -10.06 0.00
N TYR A 630 0.18 -9.11 -0.59
CA TYR A 630 0.27 -8.85 -2.02
C TYR A 630 1.54 -8.06 -2.34
N ILE A 631 2.36 -8.62 -3.21
CA ILE A 631 3.65 -8.04 -3.59
C ILE A 631 3.74 -7.79 -5.08
N ILE A 632 4.58 -6.82 -5.45
CA ILE A 632 5.11 -6.64 -6.80
C ILE A 632 6.63 -6.81 -6.73
N ARG A 633 7.21 -7.56 -7.65
CA ARG A 633 8.67 -7.68 -7.75
C ARG A 633 9.12 -7.95 -9.17
N PRO A 634 10.41 -7.76 -9.50
CA PRO A 634 10.96 -8.21 -10.77
C PRO A 634 10.65 -9.68 -11.01
N ARG A 635 10.03 -10.00 -12.15
CA ARG A 635 9.61 -11.36 -12.48
C ARG A 635 10.81 -12.30 -12.59
N VAL A 636 10.63 -13.50 -12.04
CA VAL A 636 11.56 -14.62 -12.20
C VAL A 636 10.84 -15.78 -12.90
N ASN A 637 10.92 -15.84 -14.24
CA ASN A 637 10.31 -16.88 -15.08
C ASN A 637 11.39 -17.53 -15.95
N PHE A 638 11.41 -18.86 -16.04
CA PHE A 638 12.41 -19.63 -16.79
C PHE A 638 11.94 -20.11 -18.14
N SER A 639 10.72 -19.74 -18.57
CA SER A 639 10.26 -20.11 -19.91
C SER A 639 11.27 -19.64 -20.97
N ASN A 640 11.56 -20.51 -21.93
CA ASN A 640 12.46 -20.19 -23.04
C ASN A 640 12.01 -18.92 -23.78
N ALA A 641 10.69 -18.71 -23.89
CA ALA A 641 10.10 -17.52 -24.47
C ALA A 641 10.51 -16.24 -23.72
N TYR A 642 10.39 -16.23 -22.39
CA TYR A 642 10.74 -15.05 -21.59
C TYR A 642 12.26 -14.79 -21.57
N GLN A 643 13.08 -15.84 -21.45
CA GLN A 643 14.54 -15.68 -21.52
C GLN A 643 14.97 -15.11 -22.89
N ASN A 644 14.39 -15.59 -23.98
CA ASN A 644 14.62 -15.05 -25.32
C ASN A 644 14.17 -13.60 -25.44
N TYR A 645 13.01 -13.24 -24.89
CA TYR A 645 12.53 -11.86 -24.84
C TYR A 645 13.54 -10.95 -24.14
N LEU A 646 13.99 -11.31 -22.94
CA LEU A 646 14.97 -10.52 -22.17
C LEU A 646 16.28 -10.34 -22.94
N LYS A 647 16.76 -11.39 -23.61
CA LYS A 647 17.98 -11.33 -24.43
C LYS A 647 17.82 -10.39 -25.62
N ILE A 648 16.72 -10.53 -26.39
CA ILE A 648 16.43 -9.69 -27.56
C ILE A 648 16.21 -8.23 -27.15
N ALA A 649 15.54 -8.00 -26.03
CA ALA A 649 15.33 -6.67 -25.47
C ALA A 649 16.60 -6.07 -24.85
N GLY A 650 17.72 -6.79 -24.78
CA GLY A 650 18.98 -6.29 -24.22
C GLY A 650 18.99 -6.20 -22.69
N ALA A 651 18.08 -6.90 -22.01
CA ALA A 651 18.07 -6.97 -20.56
C ALA A 651 19.26 -7.81 -20.01
N ILE A 652 19.60 -8.93 -20.67
CA ILE A 652 20.62 -9.91 -20.21
C ILE A 652 21.70 -10.24 -21.24
#